data_AF-A0A2V5QWN1-F1
#
_entry.id   AF-A0A2V5QWN1-F1
#
_cell.length_a   1.000
_cell.length_b   1.000
_cell.length_c   1.000
_cell.angle_alpha   90.00
_cell.angle_beta   90.00
_cell.angle_gamma   90.00
#
_symmetry.space_group_name_H-M   'P 1'
#
loop_
_entity.id
_entity.type
_entity.pdbx_description
1 polymer ?
#
loop_
_entity_poly.entity_id
_entity_poly.type
_entity_poly.pdbx_seq_one_letter_code
_entity_poly.pdbx_strand_id
1 'polypeptide(L)'
;QFGYLGYFPEFPGHSSGTVTVDGTGSTWTNSADLSVGRSGTGVLNITNGGVVTNGTGYLGYDFASDGTATVDGMGSTWTSGGFFYVGQNGNGILHITNGGHLNSNGSFTYIGYATASQSNATIDGTNSLWNNFRGLYVGFNGQGTLSITGGGHMTNGTFANVGFSAGANGTLNVAGADSVFSTGGALSIGGNVSGAGGTGLLHIDNGGTVSAASVNVWQPGTLTGTGSITNSTTTTIQGALAPEQTISIAGNVTFGPTASTSITLTPPGGGNISVQGTVALSGQLGVTLSGGPFAPGTQYTLLQSGGGLNGTTFASVNIDYPPDQGFIPQVTYDSSHVYLNLVPNGTPTPTPTSTPCAVLAYISNADSNDVSVIDTATNTVVATVAVGNSPFGVAVSSDGSRAYVANAFSSDVSVIDTSTNTVVATIALENSPYGVAITPDGTRAYVTNPVSNSVSVIDTGTNTVVATVPVGNIPYGVAITPDGTRAYITNDQADSVSVIDTSTNIVVATVAVGTFPYGVAISPDGGRAYVVNEFSGDVSVIDISTNIVVATVPVGDAPYGVAITPDGTRAYVANFFSSDVSVIDTFTNTVVATVPVGDAPYGVAITPDGARAYVSNALSNNVSVIDTSTNTVLATVPVENDPRPLGNFIGALHQCSAPTPTPTATPTSTPTPTPTTTPTVTPTPSPTSTPTATATPTATPTPTATLTPIPSVTPTPRPHPTPRRRPTPPPRPTPPRSAQAGSIVSR
;
A
#
# COMPACT_ATOMS: atom_id res chain seq x y z
N GLN A 1 -53.69 1.75 -2.79
CA GLN A 1 -54.17 1.50 -1.42
C GLN A 1 -52.96 1.33 -0.51
N PHE A 2 -53.15 1.34 0.81
CA PHE A 2 -52.08 1.17 1.79
C PHE A 2 -51.66 -0.31 1.91
N GLY A 3 -50.40 -0.56 2.25
CA GLY A 3 -49.86 -1.88 2.58
C GLY A 3 -49.21 -1.89 3.97
N TYR A 4 -49.50 -2.92 4.78
CA TYR A 4 -48.99 -3.04 6.15
C TYR A 4 -48.47 -4.45 6.44
N LEU A 5 -47.27 -4.55 7.03
CA LEU A 5 -46.75 -5.77 7.66
C LEU A 5 -46.50 -5.49 9.15
N GLY A 6 -46.87 -6.43 10.03
CA GLY A 6 -46.69 -6.25 11.48
C GLY A 6 -47.49 -5.07 12.03
N TYR A 7 -48.81 -5.04 11.76
CA TYR A 7 -49.72 -4.01 12.25
C TYR A 7 -50.73 -4.60 13.24
N PHE A 8 -50.65 -4.14 14.48
CA PHE A 8 -51.67 -4.40 15.49
C PHE A 8 -51.74 -3.20 16.45
N PRO A 9 -52.64 -2.24 16.19
CA PRO A 9 -52.63 -0.94 16.85
C PRO A 9 -53.00 -1.00 18.33
N GLU A 10 -53.70 -2.06 18.76
CA GLU A 10 -54.18 -2.22 20.13
C GLU A 10 -53.09 -2.73 21.09
N PHE A 11 -52.10 -3.47 20.58
CA PHE A 11 -50.99 -4.02 21.37
C PHE A 11 -49.66 -3.98 20.59
N PRO A 12 -48.93 -2.85 20.64
CA PRO A 12 -47.63 -2.70 19.98
C PRO A 12 -46.63 -3.79 20.41
N GLY A 13 -45.82 -4.28 19.47
CA GLY A 13 -44.80 -5.31 19.70
C GLY A 13 -45.28 -6.76 19.64
N HIS A 14 -46.58 -7.02 19.47
CA HIS A 14 -47.15 -8.38 19.51
C HIS A 14 -47.61 -8.93 18.14
N SER A 15 -47.39 -8.20 17.05
CA SER A 15 -47.71 -8.66 15.69
C SER A 15 -46.46 -8.82 14.84
N SER A 16 -46.42 -9.89 14.05
CA SER A 16 -45.36 -10.14 13.09
C SER A 16 -45.95 -10.41 11.70
N GLY A 17 -45.27 -9.96 10.65
CA GLY A 17 -45.66 -10.24 9.28
C GLY A 17 -44.46 -10.31 8.34
N THR A 18 -44.46 -11.27 7.44
CA THR A 18 -43.38 -11.45 6.45
C THR A 18 -43.99 -11.59 5.06
N VAL A 19 -43.43 -10.86 4.10
CA VAL A 19 -43.75 -10.99 2.67
C VAL A 19 -42.47 -11.22 1.90
N THR A 20 -42.51 -12.13 0.93
CA THR A 20 -41.44 -12.32 -0.06
C THR A 20 -42.03 -12.09 -1.45
N VAL A 21 -41.44 -11.17 -2.21
CA VAL A 21 -41.73 -10.92 -3.62
C VAL A 21 -40.58 -11.49 -4.42
N ASP A 22 -40.76 -12.72 -4.91
CA ASP A 22 -39.70 -13.51 -5.53
C ASP A 22 -39.98 -13.80 -7.00
N GLY A 23 -38.95 -13.69 -7.83
CA GLY A 23 -38.99 -14.07 -9.25
C GLY A 23 -39.36 -12.93 -10.20
N THR A 24 -38.89 -13.04 -11.44
CA THR A 24 -39.16 -12.08 -12.51
C THR A 24 -40.66 -11.98 -12.80
N GLY A 25 -41.18 -10.75 -12.84
CA GLY A 25 -42.60 -10.48 -13.09
C GLY A 25 -43.48 -10.54 -11.83
N SER A 26 -42.94 -10.96 -10.68
CA SER A 26 -43.63 -10.83 -9.39
C SER A 26 -43.62 -9.37 -8.94
N THR A 27 -44.81 -8.79 -8.75
CA THR A 27 -44.96 -7.37 -8.41
C THR A 27 -45.81 -7.18 -7.16
N TRP A 28 -45.40 -6.26 -6.27
CA TRP A 28 -46.27 -5.72 -5.23
C TRP A 28 -46.35 -4.20 -5.32
N THR A 29 -47.52 -3.69 -5.72
CA THR A 29 -47.74 -2.27 -5.95
C THR A 29 -48.73 -1.67 -4.95
N ASN A 30 -48.28 -0.64 -4.24
CA ASN A 30 -49.09 0.15 -3.33
C ASN A 30 -49.15 1.60 -3.84
N SER A 31 -50.34 2.09 -4.19
CA SER A 31 -50.47 3.49 -4.64
C SER A 31 -50.32 4.52 -3.50
N ALA A 32 -50.29 4.07 -2.25
CA ALA A 32 -50.13 4.88 -1.04
C ALA A 32 -48.97 4.28 -0.21
N ASP A 33 -49.00 4.42 1.11
CA ASP A 33 -47.87 4.03 1.95
C ASP A 33 -47.72 2.51 2.08
N LEU A 34 -46.46 2.08 2.16
CA LEU A 34 -46.08 0.73 2.55
C LEU A 34 -45.31 0.79 3.87
N SER A 35 -45.88 0.22 4.93
CA SER A 35 -45.21 0.12 6.24
C SER A 35 -44.82 -1.33 6.54
N VAL A 36 -43.53 -1.58 6.63
CA VAL A 36 -42.94 -2.83 7.10
C VAL A 36 -42.59 -2.65 8.57
N GLY A 37 -43.30 -3.35 9.46
CA GLY A 37 -43.19 -3.17 10.90
C GLY A 37 -43.85 -1.86 11.31
N ARG A 38 -45.19 -1.78 11.21
CA ARG A 38 -45.90 -0.55 11.56
C ARG A 38 -45.93 -0.32 13.07
N SER A 39 -46.45 -1.28 13.81
CA SER A 39 -46.55 -1.24 15.29
C SER A 39 -46.04 -2.55 15.92
N GLY A 40 -45.36 -3.39 15.15
CA GLY A 40 -44.80 -4.68 15.53
C GLY A 40 -43.62 -5.00 14.63
N THR A 41 -43.37 -6.28 14.34
CA THR A 41 -42.26 -6.72 13.49
C THR A 41 -42.72 -6.97 12.05
N GLY A 42 -42.03 -6.39 11.08
CA GLY A 42 -42.28 -6.64 9.66
C GLY A 42 -41.02 -7.05 8.92
N VAL A 43 -41.15 -7.98 7.98
CA VAL A 43 -40.05 -8.40 7.10
C VAL A 43 -40.52 -8.39 5.65
N LEU A 44 -39.78 -7.70 4.78
CA LEU A 44 -39.99 -7.69 3.33
C LEU A 44 -38.74 -8.19 2.61
N ASN A 45 -38.87 -9.27 1.86
CA ASN A 45 -37.81 -9.77 0.98
C ASN A 45 -38.21 -9.55 -0.48
N ILE A 46 -37.32 -8.97 -1.27
CA ILE A 46 -37.47 -8.78 -2.71
C ILE A 46 -36.30 -9.48 -3.38
N THR A 47 -36.57 -10.59 -4.05
CA THR A 47 -35.53 -11.52 -4.52
C THR A 47 -35.75 -11.95 -5.96
N ASN A 48 -34.66 -12.39 -6.62
CA ASN A 48 -34.68 -13.03 -7.95
C ASN A 48 -35.47 -12.25 -9.03
N GLY A 49 -35.40 -10.93 -9.04
CA GLY A 49 -36.11 -10.10 -10.03
C GLY A 49 -37.50 -9.62 -9.62
N GLY A 50 -37.87 -9.78 -8.34
CA GLY A 50 -39.12 -9.25 -7.79
C GLY A 50 -39.15 -7.71 -7.78
N VAL A 51 -40.35 -7.13 -7.84
CA VAL A 51 -40.55 -5.68 -7.94
C VAL A 51 -41.53 -5.18 -6.88
N VAL A 52 -41.13 -4.21 -6.08
CA VAL A 52 -42.01 -3.51 -5.13
C VAL A 52 -42.08 -2.03 -5.46
N THR A 53 -43.30 -1.49 -5.42
CA THR A 53 -43.54 -0.05 -5.61
C THR A 53 -44.50 0.48 -4.55
N ASN A 54 -44.23 1.67 -4.03
CA ASN A 54 -45.09 2.34 -3.05
C ASN A 54 -45.10 3.88 -3.23
N GLY A 55 -46.06 4.54 -2.58
CA GLY A 55 -46.06 5.97 -2.31
C GLY A 55 -44.96 6.33 -1.31
N THR A 56 -45.26 6.31 0.00
CA THR A 56 -44.26 6.51 1.07
C THR A 56 -43.81 5.18 1.66
N GLY A 57 -42.50 4.98 1.85
CA GLY A 57 -41.94 3.73 2.35
C GLY A 57 -41.53 3.88 3.80
N TYR A 58 -41.95 2.96 4.67
CA TYR A 58 -41.57 2.96 6.08
C TYR A 58 -41.05 1.58 6.51
N LEU A 59 -39.87 1.55 7.11
CA LEU A 59 -39.36 0.42 7.89
C LEU A 59 -39.35 0.86 9.36
N GLY A 60 -40.14 0.25 10.23
CA GLY A 60 -40.23 0.65 11.64
C GLY A 60 -40.91 2.02 11.81
N TYR A 61 -42.25 2.03 11.77
CA TYR A 61 -43.03 3.28 11.77
C TYR A 61 -43.28 3.85 13.17
N ASP A 62 -43.93 3.09 14.06
CA ASP A 62 -44.28 3.50 15.43
C ASP A 62 -43.17 3.18 16.44
N PHE A 63 -43.27 3.73 17.64
CA PHE A 63 -42.37 3.40 18.75
C PHE A 63 -42.34 1.89 19.03
N ALA A 64 -41.16 1.33 19.31
CA ALA A 64 -40.93 -0.09 19.57
C ALA A 64 -41.41 -1.05 18.44
N SER A 65 -41.49 -0.55 17.20
CA SER A 65 -41.69 -1.38 16.00
C SER A 65 -40.36 -1.65 15.30
N ASP A 66 -40.27 -2.81 14.63
CA ASP A 66 -39.07 -3.22 13.90
C ASP A 66 -39.44 -3.59 12.46
N GLY A 67 -38.88 -2.86 11.50
CA GLY A 67 -39.06 -3.13 10.08
C GLY A 67 -37.76 -3.57 9.43
N THR A 68 -37.75 -4.72 8.78
CA THR A 68 -36.60 -5.20 8.00
C THR A 68 -36.97 -5.36 6.54
N ALA A 69 -36.16 -4.86 5.63
CA ALA A 69 -36.29 -5.12 4.20
C ALA A 69 -34.96 -5.54 3.56
N THR A 70 -35.05 -6.46 2.60
CA THR A 70 -33.93 -6.93 1.79
C THR A 70 -34.29 -6.83 0.32
N VAL A 71 -33.47 -6.14 -0.47
CA VAL A 71 -33.54 -6.11 -1.94
C VAL A 71 -32.30 -6.82 -2.47
N ASP A 72 -32.48 -8.07 -2.89
CA ASP A 72 -31.37 -8.98 -3.18
C ASP A 72 -31.47 -9.59 -4.58
N GLY A 73 -30.34 -9.62 -5.28
CA GLY A 73 -30.22 -10.25 -6.59
C GLY A 73 -30.52 -9.30 -7.75
N MET A 74 -29.86 -9.58 -8.88
CA MET A 74 -29.99 -8.81 -10.11
C MET A 74 -31.46 -8.68 -10.56
N GLY A 75 -31.88 -7.46 -10.85
CA GLY A 75 -33.24 -7.14 -11.30
C GLY A 75 -34.28 -7.01 -10.18
N SER A 76 -33.94 -7.37 -8.93
CA SER A 76 -34.80 -7.11 -7.78
C SER A 76 -34.85 -5.61 -7.51
N THR A 77 -36.04 -5.03 -7.44
CA THR A 77 -36.21 -3.58 -7.33
C THR A 77 -37.23 -3.17 -6.29
N TRP A 78 -36.91 -2.09 -5.57
CA TRP A 78 -37.88 -1.34 -4.78
C TRP A 78 -37.90 0.12 -5.25
N THR A 79 -39.08 0.65 -5.57
CA THR A 79 -39.27 2.07 -5.91
C THR A 79 -40.28 2.74 -4.97
N SER A 80 -39.85 3.81 -4.29
CA SER A 80 -40.70 4.64 -3.44
C SER A 80 -40.88 6.04 -4.05
N GLY A 81 -42.12 6.46 -4.28
CA GLY A 81 -42.44 7.73 -4.95
C GLY A 81 -42.49 8.96 -4.02
N GLY A 82 -42.58 8.75 -2.71
CA GLY A 82 -42.67 9.76 -1.66
C GLY A 82 -41.45 9.72 -0.74
N PHE A 83 -41.65 10.04 0.54
CA PHE A 83 -40.59 9.89 1.52
C PHE A 83 -40.18 8.42 1.68
N PHE A 84 -38.97 8.21 2.16
CA PHE A 84 -38.48 6.88 2.50
C PHE A 84 -37.81 6.89 3.87
N TYR A 85 -38.34 6.10 4.79
CA TYR A 85 -37.90 6.03 6.17
C TYR A 85 -37.34 4.64 6.47
N VAL A 86 -36.06 4.59 6.82
CA VAL A 86 -35.43 3.49 7.53
C VAL A 86 -35.43 3.88 9.01
N GLY A 87 -36.50 3.54 9.70
CA GLY A 87 -36.81 3.95 11.07
C GLY A 87 -37.38 5.36 11.15
N GLN A 88 -38.71 5.45 11.34
CA GLN A 88 -39.36 6.73 11.64
C GLN A 88 -39.37 6.99 13.15
N ASN A 89 -40.17 6.25 13.91
CA ASN A 89 -40.14 6.24 15.37
C ASN A 89 -39.67 4.89 15.94
N GLY A 90 -39.76 3.83 15.13
CA GLY A 90 -39.20 2.51 15.44
C GLY A 90 -37.84 2.30 14.78
N ASN A 91 -37.40 1.05 14.71
CA ASN A 91 -36.12 0.67 14.13
C ASN A 91 -36.32 0.14 12.70
N GLY A 92 -35.50 0.62 11.77
CA GLY A 92 -35.47 0.15 10.39
C GLY A 92 -34.14 -0.53 10.08
N ILE A 93 -34.21 -1.66 9.39
CA ILE A 93 -33.05 -2.36 8.82
C ILE A 93 -33.28 -2.54 7.33
N LEU A 94 -32.36 -2.05 6.50
CA LEU A 94 -32.40 -2.20 5.05
C LEU A 94 -31.11 -2.86 4.54
N HIS A 95 -31.25 -3.88 3.71
CA HIS A 95 -30.14 -4.48 2.96
C HIS A 95 -30.41 -4.41 1.46
N ILE A 96 -29.42 -3.94 0.71
CA ILE A 96 -29.41 -3.95 -0.76
C ILE A 96 -28.17 -4.72 -1.18
N THR A 97 -28.35 -5.90 -1.76
CA THR A 97 -27.26 -6.88 -1.94
C THR A 97 -27.31 -7.56 -3.30
N ASN A 98 -26.18 -8.12 -3.72
CA ASN A 98 -26.04 -8.98 -4.90
C ASN A 98 -26.68 -8.41 -6.19
N GLY A 99 -26.57 -7.10 -6.42
CA GLY A 99 -27.14 -6.44 -7.60
C GLY A 99 -28.60 -5.98 -7.45
N GLY A 100 -29.12 -5.91 -6.22
CA GLY A 100 -30.43 -5.34 -5.92
C GLY A 100 -30.45 -3.81 -6.04
N HIS A 101 -31.60 -3.23 -6.39
CA HIS A 101 -31.73 -1.79 -6.67
C HIS A 101 -32.86 -1.14 -5.86
N LEU A 102 -32.57 -0.04 -5.17
CA LEU A 102 -33.57 0.83 -4.52
C LEU A 102 -33.60 2.21 -5.18
N ASN A 103 -34.80 2.68 -5.53
CA ASN A 103 -35.03 4.03 -6.04
C ASN A 103 -35.96 4.80 -5.08
N SER A 104 -35.44 5.85 -4.45
CA SER A 104 -36.18 6.77 -3.58
C SER A 104 -36.41 8.08 -4.33
N ASN A 105 -37.53 8.14 -5.05
CA ASN A 105 -37.83 9.20 -6.03
C ASN A 105 -38.58 10.40 -5.45
N GLY A 106 -39.03 10.33 -4.20
CA GLY A 106 -39.81 11.40 -3.58
C GLY A 106 -38.97 12.46 -2.86
N SER A 107 -39.54 13.01 -1.77
CA SER A 107 -39.06 14.26 -1.18
C SER A 107 -37.76 14.15 -0.39
N PHE A 108 -37.67 13.27 0.60
CA PHE A 108 -36.46 13.09 1.43
C PHE A 108 -36.37 11.64 1.91
N THR A 109 -35.14 11.20 2.13
CA THR A 109 -34.83 9.91 2.72
C THR A 109 -34.24 10.09 4.10
N TYR A 110 -34.69 9.29 5.05
CA TYR A 110 -34.26 9.31 6.45
C TYR A 110 -33.81 7.93 6.90
N ILE A 111 -32.65 7.86 7.56
CA ILE A 111 -32.17 6.70 8.29
C ILE A 111 -32.04 7.14 9.74
N GLY A 112 -32.90 6.65 10.63
CA GLY A 112 -32.96 7.08 12.02
C GLY A 112 -33.58 8.47 12.18
N TYR A 113 -34.90 8.59 11.99
CA TYR A 113 -35.59 9.88 11.98
C TYR A 113 -35.82 10.46 13.39
N ALA A 114 -36.55 9.77 14.27
CA ALA A 114 -36.88 10.24 15.61
C ALA A 114 -35.85 9.80 16.67
N THR A 115 -35.83 10.47 17.82
CA THR A 115 -34.86 10.27 18.90
C THR A 115 -34.72 8.83 19.41
N ALA A 116 -35.80 8.05 19.42
CA ALA A 116 -35.78 6.66 19.85
C ALA A 116 -35.34 5.66 18.76
N SER A 117 -35.26 6.10 17.49
CA SER A 117 -34.96 5.23 16.36
C SER A 117 -33.49 4.87 16.32
N GLN A 118 -33.20 3.57 16.18
CA GLN A 118 -31.86 3.02 15.92
C GLN A 118 -31.89 2.22 14.63
N SER A 119 -31.38 2.80 13.56
CA SER A 119 -31.67 2.28 12.22
C SER A 119 -30.45 2.20 11.33
N ASN A 120 -30.38 1.14 10.52
CA ASN A 120 -29.23 0.79 9.72
C ASN A 120 -29.65 0.48 8.28
N ALA A 121 -28.88 0.98 7.31
CA ALA A 121 -28.99 0.60 5.91
C ALA A 121 -27.63 0.14 5.38
N THR A 122 -27.62 -0.92 4.60
CA THR A 122 -26.41 -1.49 3.98
C THR A 122 -26.62 -1.64 2.49
N ILE A 123 -25.64 -1.18 1.70
CA ILE A 123 -25.51 -1.45 0.27
C ILE A 123 -24.22 -2.24 0.10
N ASP A 124 -24.33 -3.50 -0.29
CA ASP A 124 -23.17 -4.40 -0.36
C ASP A 124 -23.11 -5.18 -1.67
N GLY A 125 -21.92 -5.28 -2.23
CA GLY A 125 -21.66 -6.03 -3.46
C GLY A 125 -21.78 -5.20 -4.74
N THR A 126 -21.06 -5.64 -5.77
CA THR A 126 -21.05 -5.02 -7.10
C THR A 126 -22.46 -4.90 -7.68
N ASN A 127 -22.76 -3.75 -8.30
CA ASN A 127 -24.06 -3.41 -8.88
C ASN A 127 -25.22 -3.31 -7.89
N SER A 128 -24.99 -3.39 -6.58
CA SER A 128 -26.03 -3.05 -5.60
C SER A 128 -26.17 -1.54 -5.55
N LEU A 129 -27.34 -1.01 -5.93
CA LEU A 129 -27.54 0.42 -6.14
C LEU A 129 -28.65 1.00 -5.25
N TRP A 130 -28.38 2.19 -4.70
CA TRP A 130 -29.43 3.06 -4.16
C TRP A 130 -29.39 4.44 -4.81
N ASN A 131 -30.42 4.76 -5.59
CA ASN A 131 -30.63 6.09 -6.17
C ASN A 131 -31.64 6.87 -5.31
N ASN A 132 -31.18 7.92 -4.64
CA ASN A 132 -32.01 8.86 -3.89
C ASN A 132 -32.07 10.20 -4.61
N PHE A 133 -33.28 10.65 -4.95
CA PHE A 133 -33.47 11.81 -5.82
C PHE A 133 -33.22 13.17 -5.14
N ARG A 134 -33.36 13.25 -3.81
CA ARG A 134 -33.37 14.52 -3.06
C ARG A 134 -32.35 14.51 -1.93
N GLY A 135 -32.72 15.03 -0.75
CA GLY A 135 -31.86 15.09 0.42
C GLY A 135 -31.86 13.76 1.18
N LEU A 136 -30.70 13.43 1.75
CA LEU A 136 -30.50 12.29 2.65
C LEU A 136 -30.17 12.80 4.05
N TYR A 137 -30.80 12.17 5.05
CA TYR A 137 -30.46 12.35 6.45
C TYR A 137 -30.09 11.00 7.07
N VAL A 138 -28.87 10.91 7.60
CA VAL A 138 -28.39 9.77 8.36
C VAL A 138 -28.25 10.23 9.81
N GLY A 139 -29.16 9.80 10.68
CA GLY A 139 -29.34 10.35 12.03
C GLY A 139 -29.93 11.77 11.97
N PHE A 140 -31.26 11.87 11.84
CA PHE A 140 -31.95 13.19 11.81
C PHE A 140 -32.11 13.77 13.21
N ASN A 141 -32.97 13.16 14.05
CA ASN A 141 -33.01 13.35 15.50
C ASN A 141 -32.60 12.08 16.26
N GLY A 142 -32.53 10.93 15.58
CA GLY A 142 -32.19 9.63 16.14
C GLY A 142 -30.81 9.14 15.74
N GLN A 143 -30.64 7.81 15.80
CA GLN A 143 -29.42 7.11 15.44
C GLN A 143 -29.58 6.46 14.06
N GLY A 144 -28.72 6.82 13.12
CA GLY A 144 -28.73 6.29 11.77
C GLY A 144 -27.34 5.85 11.31
N THR A 145 -27.26 4.67 10.70
CA THR A 145 -26.04 4.18 10.04
C THR A 145 -26.32 3.85 8.58
N LEU A 146 -25.48 4.33 7.68
CA LEU A 146 -25.43 3.89 6.29
C LEU A 146 -24.05 3.30 6.02
N SER A 147 -24.00 2.03 5.60
CA SER A 147 -22.77 1.35 5.20
C SER A 147 -22.82 0.98 3.72
N ILE A 148 -21.76 1.32 2.99
CA ILE A 148 -21.59 1.01 1.58
C ILE A 148 -20.30 0.22 1.43
N THR A 149 -20.42 -1.04 1.02
CA THR A 149 -19.33 -2.01 1.01
C THR A 149 -19.30 -2.85 -0.26
N GLY A 150 -18.18 -3.54 -0.51
CA GLY A 150 -18.09 -4.58 -1.54
C GLY A 150 -18.36 -4.11 -2.97
N GLY A 151 -18.13 -2.83 -3.30
CA GLY A 151 -18.46 -2.26 -4.60
C GLY A 151 -19.92 -1.81 -4.74
N GLY A 152 -20.61 -1.56 -3.63
CA GLY A 152 -21.95 -0.98 -3.61
C GLY A 152 -21.94 0.53 -3.91
N HIS A 153 -23.04 1.06 -4.47
CA HIS A 153 -23.12 2.47 -4.85
C HIS A 153 -24.39 3.15 -4.32
N MET A 154 -24.22 4.33 -3.73
CA MET A 154 -25.32 5.27 -3.48
C MET A 154 -25.14 6.55 -4.29
N THR A 155 -26.20 6.94 -5.00
CA THR A 155 -26.30 8.25 -5.65
C THR A 155 -27.38 9.08 -4.98
N ASN A 156 -27.01 10.24 -4.45
CA ASN A 156 -27.88 11.17 -3.75
C ASN A 156 -28.01 12.49 -4.50
N GLY A 157 -29.23 13.02 -4.60
CA GLY A 157 -29.51 14.15 -5.48
C GLY A 157 -28.97 15.50 -5.01
N THR A 158 -29.39 16.00 -3.83
CA THR A 158 -29.22 17.43 -3.50
C THR A 158 -28.24 17.72 -2.37
N PHE A 159 -28.36 17.06 -1.23
CA PHE A 159 -27.49 17.25 -0.07
C PHE A 159 -27.56 16.02 0.82
N ALA A 160 -26.55 15.81 1.65
CA ALA A 160 -26.56 14.78 2.67
C ALA A 160 -26.12 15.34 4.01
N ASN A 161 -26.83 14.99 5.08
CA ASN A 161 -26.48 15.35 6.44
C ASN A 161 -26.31 14.07 7.28
N VAL A 162 -25.20 14.00 8.01
CA VAL A 162 -24.85 12.88 8.89
C VAL A 162 -24.77 13.43 10.31
N GLY A 163 -25.73 13.10 11.17
CA GLY A 163 -25.87 13.67 12.51
C GLY A 163 -26.43 15.10 12.47
N PHE A 164 -27.70 15.25 12.07
CA PHE A 164 -28.27 16.54 11.71
C PHE A 164 -28.63 17.43 12.92
N SER A 165 -29.49 16.96 13.83
CA SER A 165 -29.96 17.74 15.00
C SER A 165 -29.11 17.50 16.23
N ALA A 166 -29.13 18.45 17.17
CA ALA A 166 -28.53 18.25 18.50
C ALA A 166 -29.04 16.95 19.15
N GLY A 167 -28.12 16.10 19.60
CA GLY A 167 -28.42 14.78 20.18
C GLY A 167 -28.58 13.64 19.18
N ALA A 168 -28.64 13.92 17.86
CA ALA A 168 -28.66 12.88 16.84
C ALA A 168 -27.27 12.27 16.62
N ASN A 169 -27.21 11.00 16.21
CA ASN A 169 -25.98 10.33 15.79
C ASN A 169 -26.12 9.75 14.38
N GLY A 170 -25.33 10.26 13.45
CA GLY A 170 -25.24 9.71 12.11
C GLY A 170 -23.88 9.06 11.88
N THR A 171 -23.87 7.92 11.19
CA THR A 171 -22.65 7.28 10.70
C THR A 171 -22.78 6.94 9.22
N LEU A 172 -21.84 7.39 8.41
CA LEU A 172 -21.69 7.02 7.01
C LEU A 172 -20.34 6.30 6.82
N ASN A 173 -20.41 5.01 6.51
CA ASN A 173 -19.26 4.17 6.22
C ASN A 173 -19.21 3.87 4.72
N VAL A 174 -18.07 4.14 4.08
CA VAL A 174 -17.83 3.81 2.66
C VAL A 174 -16.52 3.04 2.58
N ALA A 175 -16.59 1.72 2.39
CA ALA A 175 -15.41 0.87 2.51
C ALA A 175 -15.28 -0.14 1.37
N GLY A 176 -14.04 -0.36 0.92
CA GLY A 176 -13.72 -1.30 -0.15
C GLY A 176 -13.62 -0.64 -1.53
N ALA A 177 -12.85 -1.28 -2.41
CA ALA A 177 -12.69 -0.85 -3.79
C ALA A 177 -14.06 -0.74 -4.48
N ASP A 178 -14.21 0.29 -5.32
CA ASP A 178 -15.45 0.63 -6.03
C ASP A 178 -16.67 0.94 -5.16
N SER A 179 -16.57 0.95 -3.82
CA SER A 179 -17.67 1.41 -2.97
C SER A 179 -17.77 2.94 -3.05
N VAL A 180 -18.93 3.44 -3.51
CA VAL A 180 -19.11 4.87 -3.80
C VAL A 180 -20.32 5.45 -3.08
N PHE A 181 -20.10 6.55 -2.36
CA PHE A 181 -21.16 7.49 -2.01
C PHE A 181 -21.01 8.75 -2.85
N SER A 182 -22.08 9.16 -3.55
CA SER A 182 -22.10 10.43 -4.28
C SER A 182 -23.29 11.28 -3.87
N THR A 183 -23.08 12.59 -3.72
CA THR A 183 -24.14 13.57 -3.48
C THR A 183 -23.96 14.78 -4.39
N GLY A 184 -25.03 15.23 -5.04
CA GLY A 184 -24.97 16.35 -5.99
C GLY A 184 -24.71 17.74 -5.36
N GLY A 185 -24.69 17.85 -4.04
CA GLY A 185 -24.40 19.10 -3.34
C GLY A 185 -23.55 18.88 -2.08
N ALA A 186 -23.85 19.64 -1.03
CA ALA A 186 -23.05 19.60 0.20
C ALA A 186 -23.27 18.31 1.00
N LEU A 187 -22.18 17.75 1.52
CA LEU A 187 -22.18 16.72 2.56
C LEU A 187 -21.78 17.37 3.89
N SER A 188 -22.69 17.36 4.87
CA SER A 188 -22.46 17.92 6.20
C SER A 188 -22.38 16.81 7.26
N ILE A 189 -21.29 16.78 8.01
CA ILE A 189 -21.02 15.82 9.08
C ILE A 189 -21.09 16.56 10.42
N GLY A 190 -21.92 16.05 11.34
CA GLY A 190 -22.18 16.66 12.64
C GLY A 190 -23.04 17.92 12.58
N GLY A 191 -23.90 18.06 11.57
CA GLY A 191 -24.79 19.20 11.43
C GLY A 191 -25.41 19.31 10.05
N ASN A 192 -25.47 20.54 9.54
CA ASN A 192 -26.01 20.88 8.22
C ASN A 192 -25.23 22.01 7.57
N VAL A 193 -25.65 22.46 6.38
CA VAL A 193 -24.94 23.51 5.63
C VAL A 193 -24.82 24.86 6.35
N SER A 194 -25.68 25.12 7.33
CA SER A 194 -25.72 26.38 8.10
C SER A 194 -25.01 26.32 9.45
N GLY A 195 -24.62 25.14 9.93
CA GLY A 195 -23.89 25.01 11.18
C GLY A 195 -23.93 23.63 11.83
N ALA A 196 -23.28 23.56 12.99
CA ALA A 196 -23.21 22.38 13.84
C ALA A 196 -24.59 21.92 14.35
N GLY A 197 -24.70 20.62 14.61
CA GLY A 197 -25.91 19.98 15.11
C GLY A 197 -25.59 18.77 15.98
N GLY A 198 -25.76 17.57 15.41
CA GLY A 198 -25.55 16.30 16.11
C GLY A 198 -24.11 15.77 16.06
N THR A 199 -23.93 14.54 16.51
CA THR A 199 -22.71 13.76 16.27
C THR A 199 -22.77 13.11 14.89
N GLY A 200 -21.78 13.36 14.04
CA GLY A 200 -21.68 12.74 12.72
C GLY A 200 -20.34 12.05 12.55
N LEU A 201 -20.33 10.87 11.96
CA LEU A 201 -19.12 10.16 11.57
C LEU A 201 -19.14 9.89 10.07
N LEU A 202 -18.10 10.34 9.37
CA LEU A 202 -17.77 9.88 8.03
C LEU A 202 -16.49 9.05 8.10
N HIS A 203 -16.60 7.77 7.79
CA HIS A 203 -15.47 6.85 7.73
C HIS A 203 -15.35 6.30 6.30
N ILE A 204 -14.20 6.53 5.67
CA ILE A 204 -13.92 6.12 4.28
C ILE A 204 -12.69 5.23 4.30
N ASP A 205 -12.76 3.98 3.87
CA ASP A 205 -11.65 3.03 4.06
C ASP A 205 -11.47 2.05 2.89
N ASN A 206 -10.32 1.38 2.82
CA ASN A 206 -10.01 0.32 1.86
C ASN A 206 -10.33 0.67 0.39
N GLY A 207 -10.04 1.90 -0.05
CA GLY A 207 -10.30 2.37 -1.41
C GLY A 207 -11.71 2.94 -1.65
N GLY A 208 -12.54 3.06 -0.62
CA GLY A 208 -13.85 3.71 -0.72
C GLY A 208 -13.76 5.17 -1.17
N THR A 209 -14.80 5.64 -1.88
CA THR A 209 -14.83 6.99 -2.46
C THR A 209 -16.09 7.76 -2.10
N VAL A 210 -15.91 9.01 -1.66
CA VAL A 210 -16.99 9.97 -1.40
C VAL A 210 -16.90 11.13 -2.38
N SER A 211 -17.95 11.33 -3.16
CA SER A 211 -18.07 12.45 -4.09
C SER A 211 -19.12 13.45 -3.61
N ALA A 212 -18.74 14.70 -3.36
CA ALA A 212 -19.65 15.77 -2.97
C ALA A 212 -19.17 17.11 -3.54
N ALA A 213 -20.07 18.07 -3.78
CA ALA A 213 -19.66 19.39 -4.26
C ALA A 213 -18.83 20.18 -3.22
N SER A 214 -19.17 19.98 -1.94
CA SER A 214 -18.43 20.45 -0.78
C SER A 214 -18.65 19.51 0.41
N VAL A 215 -17.68 19.47 1.31
CA VAL A 215 -17.75 18.69 2.55
C VAL A 215 -17.56 19.62 3.75
N ASN A 216 -18.48 19.58 4.71
CA ASN A 216 -18.39 20.35 5.96
C ASN A 216 -18.38 19.39 7.15
N VAL A 217 -17.30 19.40 7.93
CA VAL A 217 -17.21 18.65 9.17
C VAL A 217 -17.37 19.62 10.33
N TRP A 218 -18.53 19.64 10.97
CA TRP A 218 -18.80 20.49 12.13
C TRP A 218 -18.36 19.82 13.41
N GLN A 219 -18.12 20.56 14.49
CA GLN A 219 -17.98 19.98 15.82
C GLN A 219 -19.38 19.61 16.36
N PRO A 220 -19.64 18.38 16.87
CA PRO A 220 -18.71 17.29 17.22
C PRO A 220 -18.53 16.19 16.14
N GLY A 221 -18.83 16.46 14.88
CA GLY A 221 -18.60 15.56 13.76
C GLY A 221 -17.12 15.21 13.50
N THR A 222 -16.91 14.05 12.88
CA THR A 222 -15.58 13.45 12.63
C THR A 222 -15.47 12.90 11.21
N LEU A 223 -14.33 13.15 10.57
CA LEU A 223 -13.89 12.48 9.34
C LEU A 223 -12.69 11.57 9.66
N THR A 224 -12.72 10.30 9.23
CA THR A 224 -11.69 9.28 9.52
C THR A 224 -11.52 8.30 8.36
N GLY A 225 -10.50 7.45 8.46
CA GLY A 225 -10.21 6.35 7.53
C GLY A 225 -9.02 6.60 6.59
N THR A 226 -9.03 5.93 5.45
CA THR A 226 -7.94 5.84 4.46
C THR A 226 -8.37 6.10 3.00
N GLY A 227 -9.64 6.45 2.79
CA GLY A 227 -10.23 6.59 1.46
C GLY A 227 -10.09 7.99 0.84
N SER A 228 -10.92 8.25 -0.17
CA SER A 228 -10.82 9.47 -0.98
C SER A 228 -12.10 10.32 -0.97
N ILE A 229 -11.92 11.64 -0.90
CA ILE A 229 -12.95 12.64 -1.19
C ILE A 229 -12.67 13.26 -2.56
N THR A 230 -13.60 13.07 -3.50
CA THR A 230 -13.49 13.51 -4.90
C THR A 230 -14.53 14.57 -5.23
N ASN A 231 -14.31 15.33 -6.32
CA ASN A 231 -15.22 16.38 -6.83
C ASN A 231 -15.58 17.50 -5.84
N SER A 232 -15.01 17.48 -4.64
CA SER A 232 -15.15 18.54 -3.65
C SER A 232 -14.33 19.72 -4.09
N THR A 233 -14.97 20.88 -4.23
CA THR A 233 -14.26 22.15 -4.44
C THR A 233 -13.57 22.60 -3.15
N THR A 234 -14.28 22.42 -2.02
CA THR A 234 -13.81 22.80 -0.69
C THR A 234 -14.28 21.80 0.36
N THR A 235 -13.34 21.38 1.20
CA THR A 235 -13.58 20.62 2.43
C THR A 235 -13.27 21.52 3.62
N THR A 236 -14.28 21.82 4.44
CA THR A 236 -14.13 22.65 5.64
C THR A 236 -14.15 21.78 6.88
N ILE A 237 -13.11 21.86 7.70
CA ILE A 237 -12.99 21.14 8.97
C ILE A 237 -13.17 22.13 10.12
N GLN A 238 -14.25 21.97 10.88
CA GLN A 238 -14.52 22.65 12.16
C GLN A 238 -14.63 21.64 13.32
N GLY A 239 -14.88 20.36 13.00
CA GLY A 239 -14.88 19.24 13.94
C GLY A 239 -13.55 18.49 13.92
N ALA A 240 -13.62 17.16 14.00
CA ALA A 240 -12.45 16.30 14.05
C ALA A 240 -12.05 15.74 12.68
N LEU A 241 -10.75 15.68 12.41
CA LEU A 241 -10.14 14.92 11.32
C LEU A 241 -9.13 13.94 11.92
N ALA A 242 -9.40 12.64 11.81
CA ALA A 242 -8.61 11.59 12.41
C ALA A 242 -8.24 10.53 11.35
N PRO A 243 -7.25 10.77 10.49
CA PRO A 243 -6.84 9.80 9.50
C PRO A 243 -6.31 8.52 10.17
N GLU A 244 -6.70 7.36 9.65
CA GLU A 244 -6.19 6.05 10.10
C GLU A 244 -4.90 5.68 9.35
N GLN A 245 -4.85 6.04 8.07
CA GLN A 245 -3.67 6.06 7.18
C GLN A 245 -3.79 7.30 6.27
N THR A 246 -3.30 7.26 5.04
CA THR A 246 -3.47 8.37 4.09
C THR A 246 -4.94 8.57 3.74
N ILE A 247 -5.50 9.74 4.05
CA ILE A 247 -6.78 10.19 3.48
C ILE A 247 -6.51 11.18 2.34
N SER A 248 -7.16 10.99 1.19
CA SER A 248 -6.95 11.82 -0.01
C SER A 248 -8.11 12.77 -0.26
N ILE A 249 -7.82 14.05 -0.53
CA ILE A 249 -8.82 15.10 -0.77
C ILE A 249 -8.46 15.88 -2.03
N ALA A 250 -9.32 15.83 -3.05
CA ALA A 250 -9.06 16.50 -4.34
C ALA A 250 -9.21 18.04 -4.30
N GLY A 251 -10.04 18.57 -3.41
CA GLY A 251 -10.33 20.01 -3.30
C GLY A 251 -9.36 20.80 -2.43
N ASN A 252 -9.72 22.06 -2.17
CA ASN A 252 -9.08 22.84 -1.12
C ASN A 252 -9.53 22.36 0.26
N VAL A 253 -8.66 22.47 1.27
CA VAL A 253 -9.02 22.19 2.67
C VAL A 253 -8.85 23.44 3.53
N THR A 254 -9.88 23.76 4.30
CA THR A 254 -9.85 24.86 5.27
C THR A 254 -10.11 24.33 6.66
N PHE A 255 -9.11 24.41 7.53
CA PHE A 255 -9.27 24.17 8.96
C PHE A 255 -9.75 25.45 9.64
N GLY A 256 -10.84 25.35 10.37
CA GLY A 256 -11.38 26.44 11.18
C GLY A 256 -10.81 26.47 12.61
N PRO A 257 -11.18 27.48 13.40
CA PRO A 257 -10.61 27.68 14.74
C PRO A 257 -10.96 26.58 15.74
N THR A 258 -12.06 25.86 15.54
CA THR A 258 -12.48 24.74 16.40
C THR A 258 -12.00 23.37 15.89
N ALA A 259 -11.33 23.34 14.73
CA ALA A 259 -10.86 22.10 14.14
C ALA A 259 -9.91 21.36 15.08
N SER A 260 -10.04 20.04 15.14
CA SER A 260 -9.11 19.15 15.85
C SER A 260 -8.63 18.07 14.90
N THR A 261 -7.33 18.08 14.59
CA THR A 261 -6.72 17.08 13.73
C THR A 261 -5.92 16.13 14.61
N SER A 262 -6.20 14.84 14.56
CA SER A 262 -5.52 13.83 15.38
C SER A 262 -4.84 12.79 14.50
N ILE A 263 -3.52 12.79 14.49
CA ILE A 263 -2.73 11.86 13.68
C ILE A 263 -2.02 10.86 14.61
N THR A 264 -2.23 9.58 14.36
CA THR A 264 -1.46 8.52 15.03
C THR A 264 -0.38 8.01 14.10
N LEU A 265 0.88 8.16 14.50
CA LEU A 265 2.02 7.59 13.79
C LEU A 265 2.36 6.24 14.40
N THR A 266 2.58 5.24 13.54
CA THR A 266 3.10 3.91 13.91
C THR A 266 4.20 3.54 12.91
N PRO A 267 5.41 3.12 13.32
CA PRO A 267 6.44 2.70 12.35
C PRO A 267 6.00 1.44 11.56
N PRO A 268 6.31 1.33 10.24
CA PRO A 268 7.16 2.22 9.44
C PRO A 268 6.43 3.44 8.83
N GLY A 269 5.12 3.59 9.03
CA GLY A 269 4.35 4.75 8.58
C GLY A 269 2.94 4.76 9.20
N GLY A 270 2.43 5.96 9.49
CA GLY A 270 1.08 6.19 10.05
C GLY A 270 0.38 7.40 9.43
N GLY A 271 -0.87 7.65 9.83
CA GLY A 271 -1.83 8.57 9.21
C GLY A 271 -1.26 9.87 8.65
N ASN A 272 -1.59 10.19 7.40
CA ASN A 272 -1.28 11.48 6.81
C ASN A 272 -2.48 12.01 6.00
N ILE A 273 -2.44 13.30 5.68
CA ILE A 273 -3.48 13.96 4.92
C ILE A 273 -2.89 14.40 3.57
N SER A 274 -3.46 13.91 2.48
CA SER A 274 -3.06 14.27 1.13
C SER A 274 -4.10 15.17 0.49
N VAL A 275 -3.71 16.39 0.13
CA VAL A 275 -4.61 17.40 -0.47
C VAL A 275 -4.07 17.81 -1.84
N GLN A 276 -4.89 17.77 -2.88
CA GLN A 276 -4.48 18.25 -4.22
C GLN A 276 -4.57 19.78 -4.33
N GLY A 277 -5.58 20.39 -3.70
CA GLY A 277 -5.77 21.84 -3.67
C GLY A 277 -4.90 22.55 -2.64
N THR A 278 -5.27 23.79 -2.32
CA THR A 278 -4.61 24.60 -1.27
C THR A 278 -5.10 24.20 0.11
N VAL A 279 -4.26 24.42 1.13
CA VAL A 279 -4.61 24.17 2.53
C VAL A 279 -4.45 25.45 3.36
N ALA A 280 -5.52 25.82 4.06
CA ALA A 280 -5.52 26.87 5.07
C ALA A 280 -5.61 26.22 6.46
N LEU A 281 -4.55 26.38 7.26
CA LEU A 281 -4.41 25.79 8.59
C LEU A 281 -4.95 26.72 9.68
N SER A 282 -5.59 26.13 10.68
CA SER A 282 -6.06 26.75 11.92
C SER A 282 -6.34 25.64 12.94
N GLY A 283 -6.92 25.96 14.09
CA GLY A 283 -7.33 24.95 15.07
C GLY A 283 -6.15 24.17 15.66
N GLN A 284 -6.42 22.95 16.12
CA GLN A 284 -5.49 22.13 16.89
C GLN A 284 -4.97 20.95 16.08
N LEU A 285 -3.68 20.66 16.21
CA LEU A 285 -3.04 19.43 15.76
C LEU A 285 -2.61 18.60 16.97
N GLY A 286 -3.20 17.43 17.13
CA GLY A 286 -2.76 16.36 18.00
C GLY A 286 -1.95 15.33 17.21
N VAL A 287 -0.77 14.98 17.69
CA VAL A 287 0.03 13.89 17.13
C VAL A 287 0.33 12.89 18.23
N THR A 288 -0.03 11.62 18.01
CA THR A 288 0.25 10.53 18.95
C THR A 288 1.27 9.59 18.32
N LEU A 289 2.40 9.42 18.99
CA LEU A 289 3.41 8.44 18.62
C LEU A 289 3.06 7.14 19.34
N SER A 290 2.52 6.19 18.59
CA SER A 290 2.10 4.89 19.09
C SER A 290 2.93 3.77 18.46
N GLY A 291 3.21 2.73 19.24
CA GLY A 291 4.15 1.68 18.82
C GLY A 291 5.61 2.13 18.95
N GLY A 292 6.55 1.24 18.63
CA GLY A 292 7.97 1.56 18.73
C GLY A 292 8.86 0.49 18.10
N PRO A 293 10.14 0.82 17.80
CA PRO A 293 10.84 2.06 18.18
C PRO A 293 10.70 3.21 17.16
N PHE A 294 10.64 4.46 17.64
CA PHE A 294 10.80 5.67 16.82
C PHE A 294 12.26 6.10 16.81
N ALA A 295 12.83 6.39 15.63
CA ALA A 295 14.23 6.77 15.50
C ALA A 295 14.43 8.31 15.63
N PRO A 296 15.27 8.80 16.57
CA PRO A 296 15.72 10.19 16.57
C PRO A 296 16.27 10.61 15.19
N GLY A 297 15.99 11.82 14.75
CA GLY A 297 16.33 12.39 13.44
C GLY A 297 15.30 12.14 12.35
N THR A 298 14.29 11.28 12.57
CA THR A 298 13.28 10.96 11.55
C THR A 298 12.31 12.11 11.34
N GLN A 299 11.97 12.36 10.08
CA GLN A 299 10.90 13.26 9.66
C GLN A 299 9.71 12.44 9.16
N TYR A 300 8.50 12.79 9.60
CA TYR A 300 7.25 12.20 9.12
C TYR A 300 6.37 13.27 8.48
N THR A 301 5.82 13.02 7.30
CA THR A 301 4.83 13.89 6.67
C THR A 301 3.47 13.68 7.32
N LEU A 302 2.95 14.72 7.98
CA LEU A 302 1.62 14.72 8.59
C LEU A 302 0.55 15.18 7.60
N LEU A 303 0.89 16.17 6.77
CA LEU A 303 0.01 16.73 5.74
C LEU A 303 0.84 17.16 4.53
N GLN A 304 0.33 16.90 3.34
CA GLN A 304 0.87 17.39 2.07
C GLN A 304 -0.23 18.09 1.26
N SER A 305 0.15 19.16 0.56
CA SER A 305 -0.75 20.03 -0.19
C SER A 305 -0.16 20.35 -1.56
N GLY A 306 -0.76 19.84 -2.63
CA GLY A 306 -0.37 20.10 -4.01
C GLY A 306 -0.56 21.56 -4.44
N GLY A 307 -1.54 22.26 -3.84
CA GLY A 307 -1.74 23.71 -4.03
C GLY A 307 -0.96 24.58 -3.04
N GLY A 308 -0.24 23.98 -2.10
CA GLY A 308 0.54 24.67 -1.07
C GLY A 308 -0.23 24.98 0.22
N LEU A 309 0.52 25.35 1.26
CA LEU A 309 0.00 25.87 2.53
C LEU A 309 -0.09 27.40 2.39
N ASN A 310 -1.26 27.99 2.63
CA ASN A 310 -1.52 29.41 2.39
C ASN A 310 -0.86 30.36 3.42
N GLY A 311 0.41 30.12 3.77
CA GLY A 311 1.20 30.88 4.75
C GLY A 311 0.75 30.74 6.21
N THR A 312 -0.12 29.76 6.51
CA THR A 312 -0.73 29.54 7.84
C THR A 312 -0.10 28.35 8.57
N THR A 313 -0.22 28.30 9.90
CA THR A 313 0.12 27.14 10.75
C THR A 313 -1.08 26.70 11.57
N PHE A 314 -1.03 25.51 12.19
CA PHE A 314 -1.98 25.17 13.25
C PHE A 314 -1.87 26.17 14.42
N ALA A 315 -3.00 26.48 15.06
CA ALA A 315 -3.04 27.43 16.18
C ALA A 315 -2.43 26.84 17.46
N SER A 316 -2.49 25.52 17.63
CA SER A 316 -1.77 24.79 18.66
C SER A 316 -1.38 23.39 18.20
N VAL A 317 -0.25 22.91 18.71
CA VAL A 317 0.26 21.56 18.46
C VAL A 317 0.46 20.85 19.79
N ASN A 318 -0.15 19.68 19.94
CA ASN A 318 0.01 18.79 21.08
C ASN A 318 0.59 17.47 20.59
N ILE A 319 1.72 17.05 21.14
CA ILE A 319 2.38 15.80 20.74
C ILE A 319 2.41 14.89 21.96
N ASP A 320 1.73 13.76 21.86
CA ASP A 320 1.76 12.68 22.84
C ASP A 320 2.79 11.64 22.40
N TYR A 321 3.83 11.46 23.21
CA TYR A 321 4.92 10.54 22.93
C TYR A 321 5.50 10.00 24.25
N PRO A 322 6.04 8.78 24.26
CA PRO A 322 6.65 8.23 25.46
C PRO A 322 7.83 9.10 25.95
N PRO A 323 8.02 9.26 27.28
CA PRO A 323 9.21 9.95 27.80
C PRO A 323 10.49 9.15 27.50
N ASP A 324 11.63 9.83 27.61
CA ASP A 324 12.99 9.25 27.54
C ASP A 324 13.36 8.58 26.20
N GLN A 325 12.73 8.98 25.08
CA GLN A 325 13.02 8.42 23.74
C GLN A 325 14.27 8.99 23.04
N GLY A 326 15.07 9.81 23.74
CA GLY A 326 16.29 10.40 23.17
C GLY A 326 16.04 11.48 22.11
N PHE A 327 14.80 11.92 21.91
CA PHE A 327 14.42 13.01 21.02
C PHE A 327 13.33 13.91 21.64
N ILE A 328 13.15 15.09 21.06
CA ILE A 328 12.04 16.02 21.24
C ILE A 328 11.33 16.13 19.89
N PRO A 329 10.07 15.70 19.77
CA PRO A 329 9.33 15.86 18.54
C PRO A 329 8.98 17.34 18.33
N GLN A 330 9.15 17.83 17.09
CA GLN A 330 8.87 19.19 16.68
C GLN A 330 8.11 19.20 15.36
N VAL A 331 7.01 19.95 15.29
CA VAL A 331 6.29 20.15 14.04
C VAL A 331 6.88 21.31 13.26
N THR A 332 7.16 21.10 11.98
CA THR A 332 7.66 22.13 11.06
C THR A 332 6.81 22.23 9.81
N TYR A 333 6.94 23.35 9.11
CA TYR A 333 6.13 23.69 7.94
C TYR A 333 7.05 24.12 6.80
N ASP A 334 6.75 23.67 5.58
CA ASP A 334 7.30 24.26 4.35
C ASP A 334 6.15 24.84 3.49
N SER A 335 6.42 25.21 2.24
CA SER A 335 5.39 25.77 1.34
C SER A 335 4.24 24.83 1.00
N SER A 336 4.38 23.52 1.21
CA SER A 336 3.43 22.46 0.80
C SER A 336 3.20 21.37 1.84
N HIS A 337 3.98 21.32 2.92
CA HIS A 337 3.97 20.21 3.87
C HIS A 337 3.95 20.66 5.33
N VAL A 338 3.33 19.81 6.15
CA VAL A 338 3.46 19.81 7.60
C VAL A 338 4.19 18.54 8.00
N TYR A 339 5.29 18.67 8.71
CA TYR A 339 6.12 17.55 9.16
C TYR A 339 6.15 17.43 10.67
N LEU A 340 6.38 16.21 11.16
CA LEU A 340 6.90 15.92 12.49
C LEU A 340 8.37 15.52 12.39
N ASN A 341 9.27 16.30 13.00
CA ASN A 341 10.69 15.97 13.14
C ASN A 341 10.98 15.45 14.54
N LEU A 342 11.62 14.30 14.67
CA LEU A 342 12.06 13.77 15.96
C LEU A 342 13.47 14.30 16.30
N VAL A 343 13.59 15.49 16.90
CA VAL A 343 14.89 16.15 17.10
C VAL A 343 15.69 15.51 18.25
N PRO A 344 16.91 14.99 18.06
CA PRO A 344 17.67 14.34 19.14
C PRO A 344 17.95 15.24 20.37
N ASN A 345 18.02 14.67 21.57
CA ASN A 345 18.35 15.37 22.83
C ASN A 345 19.88 15.59 23.01
N GLY A 346 20.34 16.85 23.10
CA GLY A 346 21.69 17.24 23.57
C GLY A 346 22.63 17.90 22.53
N THR A 347 23.63 18.66 22.99
CA THR A 347 24.73 19.19 22.14
C THR A 347 25.75 18.08 21.81
N PRO A 348 26.29 18.05 20.57
CA PRO A 348 26.95 16.86 20.04
C PRO A 348 28.29 16.62 20.74
N THR A 349 28.42 15.47 21.42
CA THR A 349 29.71 14.93 21.89
C THR A 349 30.09 13.76 20.98
N PRO A 350 31.25 13.78 20.31
CA PRO A 350 31.59 12.77 19.31
C PRO A 350 32.05 11.48 20.00
N THR A 351 31.35 10.37 19.74
CA THR A 351 31.74 8.98 20.04
C THR A 351 31.15 8.13 18.90
N PRO A 352 31.86 7.11 18.38
CA PRO A 352 31.84 6.78 16.96
C PRO A 352 30.45 6.31 16.51
N THR A 353 30.03 6.94 15.42
CA THR A 353 28.79 6.79 14.66
C THR A 353 28.53 5.33 14.29
N SER A 354 27.34 4.83 14.61
CA SER A 354 26.62 3.99 13.65
C SER A 354 25.81 4.93 12.77
N THR A 355 26.26 5.10 11.54
CA THR A 355 25.71 5.98 10.52
C THR A 355 24.31 5.48 10.11
N PRO A 356 23.24 6.29 10.13
CA PRO A 356 21.98 5.91 9.48
C PRO A 356 22.26 5.76 7.98
N CYS A 357 21.85 4.63 7.40
CA CYS A 357 22.22 4.30 6.02
C CYS A 357 21.50 5.21 5.02
N ALA A 358 22.32 5.84 4.18
CA ALA A 358 21.89 6.64 3.05
C ALA A 358 21.09 5.79 2.05
N VAL A 359 20.21 6.44 1.29
CA VAL A 359 19.76 5.87 0.01
C VAL A 359 20.98 5.89 -0.91
N LEU A 360 21.32 4.72 -1.45
CA LEU A 360 22.53 4.54 -2.25
C LEU A 360 22.17 4.25 -3.71
N ALA A 361 22.91 4.86 -4.64
CA ALA A 361 22.92 4.50 -6.04
C ALA A 361 24.17 3.67 -6.36
N TYR A 362 24.00 2.58 -7.11
CA TYR A 362 25.05 1.62 -7.46
C TYR A 362 25.33 1.69 -8.96
N ILE A 363 26.41 2.38 -9.33
CA ILE A 363 26.75 2.67 -10.72
C ILE A 363 27.81 1.68 -11.19
N SER A 364 27.46 0.77 -12.08
CA SER A 364 28.41 -0.15 -12.72
C SER A 364 29.29 0.59 -13.72
N ASN A 365 30.61 0.42 -13.60
CA ASN A 365 31.61 1.05 -14.45
C ASN A 365 32.27 -0.03 -15.32
N ALA A 366 31.83 -0.14 -16.57
CA ALA A 366 32.10 -1.28 -17.43
C ALA A 366 33.61 -1.46 -17.71
N ASP A 367 34.32 -0.38 -17.97
CA ASP A 367 35.76 -0.43 -18.29
C ASP A 367 36.65 -0.54 -17.04
N SER A 368 36.14 -0.14 -15.86
CA SER A 368 36.87 -0.24 -14.60
C SER A 368 36.63 -1.57 -13.84
N ASN A 369 35.62 -2.35 -14.22
CA ASN A 369 35.22 -3.61 -13.56
C ASN A 369 34.84 -3.43 -12.08
N ASP A 370 34.19 -2.31 -11.75
CA ASP A 370 33.74 -1.98 -10.41
C ASP A 370 32.36 -1.31 -10.40
N VAL A 371 31.84 -1.07 -9.20
CA VAL A 371 30.61 -0.33 -8.96
C VAL A 371 30.91 0.86 -8.05
N SER A 372 30.66 2.08 -8.52
CA SER A 372 30.66 3.28 -7.68
C SER A 372 29.36 3.38 -6.89
N VAL A 373 29.47 3.50 -5.58
CA VAL A 373 28.34 3.64 -4.66
C VAL A 373 28.19 5.11 -4.29
N ILE A 374 27.09 5.74 -4.68
CA ILE A 374 26.81 7.16 -4.43
C ILE A 374 25.78 7.29 -3.32
N ASP A 375 26.07 8.09 -2.30
CA ASP A 375 25.08 8.55 -1.33
C ASP A 375 24.20 9.63 -1.98
N THR A 376 22.90 9.34 -2.14
CA THR A 376 21.98 10.24 -2.83
C THR A 376 21.61 11.46 -2.01
N ALA A 377 21.83 11.47 -0.68
CA ALA A 377 21.60 12.65 0.13
C ALA A 377 22.70 13.69 -0.12
N THR A 378 23.95 13.24 -0.17
CA THR A 378 25.13 14.10 -0.32
C THR A 378 25.63 14.26 -1.75
N ASN A 379 25.17 13.42 -2.68
CA ASN A 379 25.66 13.33 -4.07
C ASN A 379 27.18 13.07 -4.13
N THR A 380 27.68 12.17 -3.27
CA THR A 380 29.11 11.82 -3.23
C THR A 380 29.32 10.32 -3.36
N VAL A 381 30.39 9.91 -4.04
CA VAL A 381 30.82 8.51 -4.06
C VAL A 381 31.37 8.14 -2.67
N VAL A 382 30.73 7.16 -2.02
CA VAL A 382 31.08 6.69 -0.67
C VAL A 382 31.83 5.36 -0.66
N ALA A 383 31.77 4.60 -1.76
CA ALA A 383 32.56 3.38 -1.95
C ALA A 383 32.75 3.07 -3.44
N THR A 384 33.77 2.28 -3.74
CA THR A 384 33.97 1.62 -5.05
C THR A 384 34.16 0.14 -4.80
N VAL A 385 33.31 -0.69 -5.39
CA VAL A 385 33.24 -2.14 -5.13
C VAL A 385 33.67 -2.89 -6.38
N ALA A 386 34.80 -3.61 -6.32
CA ALA A 386 35.23 -4.46 -7.42
C ALA A 386 34.23 -5.60 -7.64
N VAL A 387 33.87 -5.85 -8.90
CA VAL A 387 32.94 -6.91 -9.33
C VAL A 387 33.58 -7.73 -10.46
N GLY A 388 32.77 -8.47 -11.22
CA GLY A 388 33.23 -9.19 -12.41
C GLY A 388 33.58 -8.27 -13.57
N ASN A 389 33.95 -8.86 -14.72
CA ASN A 389 34.43 -8.11 -15.86
C ASN A 389 33.28 -7.51 -16.68
N SER A 390 33.40 -6.24 -17.04
CA SER A 390 32.42 -5.46 -17.80
C SER A 390 31.01 -5.49 -17.17
N PRO A 391 30.83 -4.90 -15.97
CA PRO A 391 29.53 -4.82 -15.33
C PRO A 391 28.57 -3.90 -16.13
N PHE A 392 27.34 -4.37 -16.33
CA PHE A 392 26.27 -3.68 -17.06
C PHE A 392 25.07 -3.43 -16.14
N GLY A 393 24.02 -4.26 -16.21
CA GLY A 393 22.78 -4.07 -15.48
C GLY A 393 22.97 -4.17 -13.97
N VAL A 394 22.24 -3.32 -13.25
CA VAL A 394 22.21 -3.30 -11.80
C VAL A 394 20.76 -3.29 -11.33
N ALA A 395 20.44 -4.17 -10.38
CA ALA A 395 19.15 -4.18 -9.70
C ALA A 395 19.37 -4.23 -8.18
N VAL A 396 18.81 -3.25 -7.47
CA VAL A 396 18.74 -3.26 -6.01
C VAL A 396 17.42 -3.91 -5.56
N SER A 397 17.48 -4.79 -4.57
CA SER A 397 16.29 -5.45 -4.00
C SER A 397 15.34 -4.44 -3.36
N SER A 398 14.05 -4.75 -3.30
CA SER A 398 13.00 -3.86 -2.76
C SER A 398 13.19 -3.51 -1.29
N ASP A 399 13.82 -4.40 -0.52
CA ASP A 399 14.23 -4.18 0.88
C ASP A 399 15.56 -3.42 1.02
N GLY A 400 16.21 -3.08 -0.10
CA GLY A 400 17.48 -2.40 -0.19
C GLY A 400 18.69 -3.20 0.31
N SER A 401 18.56 -4.49 0.64
CA SER A 401 19.60 -5.28 1.32
C SER A 401 20.69 -5.84 0.39
N ARG A 402 20.38 -5.96 -0.91
CA ARG A 402 21.25 -6.57 -1.92
C ARG A 402 21.21 -5.79 -3.22
N ALA A 403 22.37 -5.65 -3.87
CA ALA A 403 22.45 -5.20 -5.26
C ALA A 403 23.04 -6.33 -6.13
N TYR A 404 22.38 -6.63 -7.24
CA TYR A 404 22.78 -7.65 -8.21
C TYR A 404 23.35 -6.96 -9.44
N VAL A 405 24.53 -7.36 -9.86
CA VAL A 405 25.30 -6.72 -10.94
C VAL A 405 25.63 -7.76 -12.00
N ALA A 406 25.12 -7.58 -13.22
CA ALA A 406 25.40 -8.45 -14.35
C ALA A 406 26.76 -8.12 -14.98
N ASN A 407 27.69 -9.07 -14.97
CA ASN A 407 29.03 -8.88 -15.51
C ASN A 407 29.18 -9.61 -16.85
N ALA A 408 29.14 -8.84 -17.95
CA ALA A 408 29.00 -9.39 -19.30
C ALA A 408 30.19 -10.27 -19.72
N PHE A 409 31.42 -9.88 -19.36
CA PHE A 409 32.64 -10.53 -19.85
C PHE A 409 33.20 -11.59 -18.90
N SER A 410 32.76 -11.64 -17.64
CA SER A 410 33.01 -12.78 -16.74
C SER A 410 31.88 -13.83 -16.74
N SER A 411 30.75 -13.54 -17.41
CA SER A 411 29.58 -14.45 -17.48
C SER A 411 29.06 -14.83 -16.09
N ASP A 412 28.91 -13.84 -15.21
CA ASP A 412 28.42 -14.04 -13.85
C ASP A 412 27.62 -12.83 -13.34
N VAL A 413 26.94 -13.03 -12.19
CA VAL A 413 26.29 -11.94 -11.45
C VAL A 413 26.96 -11.79 -10.10
N SER A 414 27.47 -10.60 -9.81
CA SER A 414 27.95 -10.25 -8.47
C SER A 414 26.78 -9.83 -7.59
N VAL A 415 26.73 -10.34 -6.36
CA VAL A 415 25.74 -9.95 -5.35
C VAL A 415 26.45 -9.15 -4.28
N ILE A 416 26.09 -7.86 -4.16
CA ILE A 416 26.65 -6.92 -3.18
C ILE A 416 25.72 -6.85 -1.98
N ASP A 417 26.27 -6.98 -0.77
CA ASP A 417 25.61 -6.61 0.47
C ASP A 417 25.69 -5.09 0.65
N THR A 418 24.55 -4.42 0.59
CA THR A 418 24.45 -2.95 0.59
C THR A 418 24.80 -2.32 1.93
N SER A 419 24.73 -3.09 3.03
CA SER A 419 25.08 -2.61 4.36
C SER A 419 26.59 -2.53 4.58
N THR A 420 27.34 -3.34 3.82
CA THR A 420 28.80 -3.43 3.93
C THR A 420 29.53 -2.97 2.67
N ASN A 421 28.81 -2.77 1.55
CA ASN A 421 29.37 -2.53 0.22
C ASN A 421 30.41 -3.58 -0.19
N THR A 422 30.10 -4.86 0.06
CA THR A 422 30.99 -5.97 -0.31
C THR A 422 30.26 -7.02 -1.14
N VAL A 423 30.97 -7.65 -2.08
CA VAL A 423 30.45 -8.79 -2.84
C VAL A 423 30.37 -10.00 -1.91
N VAL A 424 29.17 -10.51 -1.68
CA VAL A 424 28.88 -11.66 -0.82
C VAL A 424 28.59 -12.95 -1.58
N ALA A 425 28.31 -12.85 -2.89
CA ALA A 425 28.19 -14.01 -3.77
C ALA A 425 28.56 -13.66 -5.21
N THR A 426 28.96 -14.67 -5.98
CA THR A 426 29.15 -14.59 -7.43
C THR A 426 28.45 -15.79 -8.05
N ILE A 427 27.46 -15.52 -8.89
CA ILE A 427 26.58 -16.53 -9.47
C ILE A 427 27.03 -16.73 -10.91
N ALA A 428 27.66 -17.87 -11.18
CA ALA A 428 28.07 -18.22 -12.54
C ALA A 428 26.85 -18.39 -13.45
N LEU A 429 26.93 -17.81 -14.64
CA LEU A 429 25.99 -17.97 -15.73
C LEU A 429 26.69 -18.68 -16.90
N GLU A 430 25.90 -19.24 -17.81
CA GLU A 430 26.45 -19.93 -18.98
C GLU A 430 26.87 -18.97 -20.10
N ASN A 431 26.40 -17.72 -20.08
CA ASN A 431 26.53 -16.75 -21.17
C ASN A 431 26.67 -15.33 -20.61
N SER A 432 27.01 -14.36 -21.47
CA SER A 432 27.18 -12.95 -21.11
C SER A 432 25.88 -12.29 -20.63
N PRO A 433 25.75 -11.90 -19.35
CA PRO A 433 24.56 -11.23 -18.84
C PRO A 433 24.59 -9.73 -19.10
N TYR A 434 23.43 -9.11 -19.34
CA TYR A 434 23.31 -7.66 -19.57
C TYR A 434 22.36 -6.99 -18.58
N GLY A 435 21.05 -7.14 -18.73
CA GLY A 435 20.04 -6.58 -17.83
C GLY A 435 19.73 -7.51 -16.67
N VAL A 436 19.38 -6.93 -15.52
CA VAL A 436 18.89 -7.67 -14.34
C VAL A 436 17.71 -6.94 -13.72
N ALA A 437 16.70 -7.69 -13.27
CA ALA A 437 15.58 -7.18 -12.48
C ALA A 437 15.20 -8.20 -11.39
N ILE A 438 14.72 -7.71 -10.24
CA ILE A 438 14.36 -8.54 -9.09
C ILE A 438 12.85 -8.46 -8.88
N THR A 439 12.20 -9.58 -8.57
CA THR A 439 10.77 -9.61 -8.26
C THR A 439 10.48 -8.74 -7.02
N PRO A 440 9.29 -8.11 -6.92
CA PRO A 440 8.96 -7.23 -5.80
C PRO A 440 9.06 -7.89 -4.41
N ASP A 441 8.80 -9.19 -4.34
CA ASP A 441 8.96 -10.02 -3.14
C ASP A 441 10.43 -10.36 -2.79
N GLY A 442 11.36 -9.96 -3.65
CA GLY A 442 12.80 -10.18 -3.50
C GLY A 442 13.25 -11.62 -3.76
N THR A 443 12.37 -12.55 -4.14
CA THR A 443 12.68 -14.00 -4.17
C THR A 443 13.37 -14.47 -5.45
N ARG A 444 13.25 -13.74 -6.55
CA ARG A 444 13.84 -14.10 -7.85
C ARG A 444 14.49 -12.92 -8.54
N ALA A 445 15.61 -13.18 -9.22
CA ALA A 445 16.20 -12.24 -10.17
C ALA A 445 16.14 -12.82 -11.59
N TYR A 446 15.79 -11.98 -12.57
CA TYR A 446 15.76 -12.31 -14.00
C TYR A 446 16.91 -11.60 -14.67
N VAL A 447 17.75 -12.34 -15.39
CA VAL A 447 18.98 -11.84 -16.00
C VAL A 447 18.98 -12.17 -17.48
N THR A 448 19.06 -11.16 -18.35
CA THR A 448 19.08 -11.36 -19.81
C THR A 448 20.45 -11.80 -20.28
N ASN A 449 20.47 -12.73 -21.24
CA ASN A 449 21.68 -13.28 -21.84
C ASN A 449 21.61 -13.07 -23.38
N PRO A 450 22.12 -11.95 -23.92
CA PRO A 450 21.99 -11.62 -25.34
C PRO A 450 22.50 -12.73 -26.27
N VAL A 451 23.68 -13.29 -25.98
CA VAL A 451 24.36 -14.25 -26.87
C VAL A 451 23.58 -15.56 -27.04
N SER A 452 22.84 -15.98 -26.01
CA SER A 452 22.07 -17.23 -26.00
C SER A 452 20.58 -17.04 -26.24
N ASN A 453 20.10 -15.80 -26.48
CA ASN A 453 18.69 -15.48 -26.66
C ASN A 453 17.80 -16.02 -25.52
N SER A 454 18.25 -15.84 -24.27
CA SER A 454 17.58 -16.41 -23.10
C SER A 454 17.62 -15.52 -21.86
N VAL A 455 16.76 -15.81 -20.89
CA VAL A 455 16.77 -15.21 -19.55
C VAL A 455 17.05 -16.26 -18.49
N SER A 456 18.02 -16.01 -17.64
CA SER A 456 18.32 -16.84 -16.46
C SER A 456 17.46 -16.36 -15.29
N VAL A 457 16.79 -17.29 -14.61
CA VAL A 457 16.02 -17.03 -13.40
C VAL A 457 16.83 -17.53 -12.21
N ILE A 458 17.18 -16.63 -11.32
CA ILE A 458 18.00 -16.88 -10.13
C ILE A 458 17.09 -16.85 -8.92
N ASP A 459 17.20 -17.85 -8.05
CA ASP A 459 16.65 -17.81 -6.69
C ASP A 459 17.60 -17.03 -5.78
N THR A 460 17.11 -15.93 -5.20
CA THR A 460 17.93 -14.97 -4.43
C THR A 460 18.27 -15.47 -3.02
N GLY A 461 17.46 -16.40 -2.48
CA GLY A 461 17.72 -16.99 -1.17
C GLY A 461 18.88 -17.98 -1.19
N THR A 462 19.04 -18.69 -2.32
CA THR A 462 20.10 -19.68 -2.54
C THR A 462 21.23 -19.18 -3.43
N ASN A 463 21.05 -18.07 -4.13
CA ASN A 463 21.96 -17.53 -5.15
C ASN A 463 22.29 -18.57 -6.23
N THR A 464 21.27 -19.27 -6.73
CA THR A 464 21.42 -20.30 -7.77
C THR A 464 20.47 -20.07 -8.94
N VAL A 465 20.90 -20.45 -10.15
CA VAL A 465 20.03 -20.44 -11.34
C VAL A 465 19.04 -21.60 -11.24
N VAL A 466 17.73 -21.29 -11.27
CA VAL A 466 16.64 -22.26 -11.16
C VAL A 466 15.92 -22.51 -12.48
N ALA A 467 16.06 -21.61 -13.46
CA ALA A 467 15.53 -21.81 -14.81
C ALA A 467 16.29 -20.98 -15.84
N THR A 468 16.22 -21.40 -17.11
CA THR A 468 16.66 -20.64 -18.27
C THR A 468 15.52 -20.62 -19.28
N VAL A 469 15.03 -19.43 -19.62
CA VAL A 469 13.83 -19.22 -20.45
C VAL A 469 14.25 -18.69 -21.82
N PRO A 470 13.99 -19.41 -22.93
CA PRO A 470 14.22 -18.88 -24.28
C PRO A 470 13.32 -17.67 -24.56
N VAL A 471 13.87 -16.63 -25.17
CA VAL A 471 13.17 -15.40 -25.56
C VAL A 471 13.55 -15.02 -27.00
N GLY A 472 13.21 -13.80 -27.43
CA GLY A 472 13.61 -13.29 -28.76
C GLY A 472 15.12 -13.04 -28.87
N ASN A 473 15.54 -12.62 -30.07
CA ASN A 473 16.96 -12.44 -30.37
C ASN A 473 17.57 -11.25 -29.61
N ILE A 474 18.76 -11.47 -29.02
CA ILE A 474 19.56 -10.46 -28.33
C ILE A 474 18.75 -9.72 -27.23
N PRO A 475 18.34 -10.41 -26.14
CA PRO A 475 17.62 -9.77 -25.06
C PRO A 475 18.50 -8.79 -24.27
N TYR A 476 18.06 -7.55 -24.07
CA TYR A 476 18.81 -6.49 -23.37
C TYR A 476 18.20 -6.15 -22.01
N GLY A 477 17.16 -5.34 -21.99
CA GLY A 477 16.48 -4.86 -20.80
C GLY A 477 15.49 -5.87 -20.26
N VAL A 478 15.28 -5.83 -18.94
CA VAL A 478 14.25 -6.60 -18.26
C VAL A 478 13.60 -5.73 -17.18
N ALA A 479 12.27 -5.77 -17.10
CA ALA A 479 11.51 -5.15 -16.02
C ALA A 479 10.39 -6.08 -15.56
N ILE A 480 10.03 -6.01 -14.29
CA ILE A 480 9.02 -6.87 -13.68
C ILE A 480 7.84 -6.01 -13.23
N THR A 481 6.63 -6.50 -13.41
CA THR A 481 5.42 -5.78 -12.99
C THR A 481 5.37 -5.62 -11.46
N PRO A 482 4.74 -4.55 -10.93
CA PRO A 482 4.66 -4.31 -9.47
C PRO A 482 3.99 -5.44 -8.68
N ASP A 483 3.09 -6.21 -9.31
CA ASP A 483 2.46 -7.40 -8.72
C ASP A 483 3.36 -8.65 -8.79
N GLY A 484 4.52 -8.56 -9.44
CA GLY A 484 5.49 -9.63 -9.63
C GLY A 484 5.08 -10.71 -10.62
N THR A 485 3.94 -10.60 -11.32
CA THR A 485 3.36 -11.71 -12.11
C THR A 485 3.92 -11.82 -13.53
N ARG A 486 4.53 -10.75 -14.05
CA ARG A 486 5.04 -10.68 -15.42
C ARG A 486 6.44 -10.05 -15.46
N ALA A 487 7.31 -10.59 -16.31
CA ALA A 487 8.57 -9.96 -16.70
C ALA A 487 8.54 -9.59 -18.19
N TYR A 488 8.94 -8.37 -18.52
CA TYR A 488 9.01 -7.83 -19.88
C TYR A 488 10.47 -7.74 -20.30
N ILE A 489 10.83 -8.40 -21.39
CA ILE A 489 12.20 -8.55 -21.88
C ILE A 489 12.27 -7.92 -23.26
N THR A 490 13.10 -6.90 -23.44
CA THR A 490 13.34 -6.31 -24.76
C THR A 490 14.29 -7.20 -25.56
N ASN A 491 13.93 -7.51 -26.80
CA ASN A 491 14.70 -8.33 -27.72
C ASN A 491 15.18 -7.45 -28.87
N ASP A 492 16.39 -6.93 -28.74
CA ASP A 492 16.97 -5.89 -29.60
C ASP A 492 16.89 -6.26 -31.09
N GLN A 493 17.51 -7.36 -31.51
CA GLN A 493 17.52 -7.76 -32.92
C GLN A 493 16.23 -8.43 -33.40
N ALA A 494 15.22 -8.53 -32.55
CA ALA A 494 13.91 -9.06 -32.90
C ALA A 494 12.82 -8.00 -32.91
N ASP A 495 13.15 -6.72 -32.68
CA ASP A 495 12.21 -5.59 -32.67
C ASP A 495 10.94 -5.89 -31.85
N SER A 496 11.11 -6.57 -30.72
CA SER A 496 9.99 -7.10 -29.93
C SER A 496 10.28 -7.16 -28.43
N VAL A 497 9.23 -7.34 -27.65
CA VAL A 497 9.28 -7.61 -26.21
C VAL A 497 8.67 -8.98 -25.92
N SER A 498 9.43 -9.86 -25.27
CA SER A 498 8.90 -11.11 -24.72
C SER A 498 8.30 -10.88 -23.34
N VAL A 499 7.09 -11.39 -23.11
CA VAL A 499 6.41 -11.30 -21.82
C VAL A 499 6.43 -12.68 -21.16
N ILE A 500 7.11 -12.81 -20.04
CA ILE A 500 7.23 -14.05 -19.26
C ILE A 500 6.25 -14.03 -18.09
N ASP A 501 5.52 -15.12 -17.90
CA ASP A 501 4.79 -15.40 -16.66
C ASP A 501 5.78 -15.90 -15.59
N THR A 502 5.93 -15.16 -14.50
CA THR A 502 6.97 -15.41 -13.50
C THR A 502 6.69 -16.64 -12.62
N SER A 503 5.43 -17.07 -12.54
CA SER A 503 5.04 -18.25 -11.78
C SER A 503 5.40 -19.53 -12.52
N THR A 504 5.31 -19.52 -13.85
CA THR A 504 5.56 -20.66 -14.71
C THR A 504 6.90 -20.61 -15.45
N ASN A 505 7.54 -19.44 -15.51
CA ASN A 505 8.73 -19.14 -16.31
C ASN A 505 8.54 -19.44 -17.81
N ILE A 506 7.35 -19.12 -18.35
CA ILE A 506 7.01 -19.35 -19.76
C ILE A 506 6.70 -18.00 -20.43
N VAL A 507 7.18 -17.82 -21.67
CA VAL A 507 6.79 -16.69 -22.52
C VAL A 507 5.31 -16.83 -22.90
N VAL A 508 4.48 -15.91 -22.44
CA VAL A 508 3.02 -15.88 -22.68
C VAL A 508 2.60 -14.91 -23.77
N ALA A 509 3.46 -13.95 -24.14
CA ALA A 509 3.23 -13.06 -25.27
C ALA A 509 4.56 -12.59 -25.89
N THR A 510 4.48 -12.12 -27.14
CA THR A 510 5.55 -11.41 -27.82
C THR A 510 4.94 -10.19 -28.51
N VAL A 511 5.39 -9.01 -28.13
CA VAL A 511 4.83 -7.72 -28.56
C VAL A 511 5.79 -7.07 -29.53
N ALA A 512 5.36 -6.74 -30.75
CA ALA A 512 6.18 -5.97 -31.68
C ALA A 512 6.30 -4.52 -31.20
N VAL A 513 7.50 -3.95 -31.24
CA VAL A 513 7.81 -2.57 -30.85
C VAL A 513 8.64 -1.88 -31.94
N GLY A 514 9.29 -0.76 -31.62
CA GLY A 514 10.22 -0.08 -32.53
C GLY A 514 11.51 -0.88 -32.77
N THR A 515 12.42 -0.29 -33.53
CA THR A 515 13.66 -0.98 -33.94
C THR A 515 14.72 -0.91 -32.87
N PHE A 516 15.35 -2.06 -32.57
CA PHE A 516 16.41 -2.21 -31.56
C PHE A 516 15.96 -1.76 -30.15
N PRO A 517 14.96 -2.43 -29.55
CA PRO A 517 14.50 -2.10 -28.21
C PRO A 517 15.57 -2.39 -27.14
N TYR A 518 15.79 -1.42 -26.25
CA TYR A 518 16.88 -1.46 -25.26
C TYR A 518 16.36 -1.52 -23.82
N GLY A 519 16.20 -0.40 -23.12
CA GLY A 519 15.61 -0.32 -21.80
C GLY A 519 14.09 -0.51 -21.79
N VAL A 520 13.58 -1.05 -20.68
CA VAL A 520 12.14 -1.12 -20.40
C VAL A 520 11.87 -0.74 -18.96
N ALA A 521 10.78 0.00 -18.73
CA ALA A 521 10.27 0.33 -17.40
C ALA A 521 8.77 0.07 -17.33
N ILE A 522 8.30 -0.39 -16.17
CA ILE A 522 6.87 -0.60 -15.88
C ILE A 522 6.36 0.55 -15.02
N SER A 523 5.18 1.09 -15.34
CA SER A 523 4.56 2.13 -14.53
C SER A 523 4.22 1.61 -13.12
N PRO A 524 4.29 2.44 -12.06
CA PRO A 524 4.03 2.00 -10.68
C PRO A 524 2.64 1.38 -10.45
N ASP A 525 1.65 1.79 -11.24
CA ASP A 525 0.29 1.23 -11.23
C ASP A 525 0.18 -0.14 -11.94
N GLY A 526 1.25 -0.59 -12.61
CA GLY A 526 1.28 -1.83 -13.39
C GLY A 526 0.47 -1.78 -14.69
N GLY A 527 0.00 -0.59 -15.11
CA GLY A 527 -0.86 -0.44 -16.28
C GLY A 527 -0.12 -0.40 -17.62
N ARG A 528 1.13 0.10 -17.64
CA ARG A 528 1.89 0.34 -18.88
C ARG A 528 3.36 -0.07 -18.78
N ALA A 529 3.91 -0.50 -19.90
CA ALA A 529 5.35 -0.65 -20.10
C ALA A 529 5.87 0.39 -21.11
N TYR A 530 7.00 1.03 -20.80
CA TYR A 530 7.67 1.99 -21.67
C TYR A 530 8.97 1.36 -22.17
N VAL A 531 9.10 1.21 -23.49
CA VAL A 531 10.20 0.51 -24.14
C VAL A 531 10.91 1.47 -25.06
N VAL A 532 12.16 1.78 -24.76
CA VAL A 532 12.97 2.65 -25.62
C VAL A 532 13.50 1.86 -26.81
N ASN A 533 13.46 2.46 -27.99
CA ASN A 533 13.88 1.83 -29.24
C ASN A 533 15.06 2.63 -29.81
N GLU A 534 16.26 2.06 -29.68
CA GLU A 534 17.53 2.72 -29.96
C GLU A 534 17.56 3.31 -31.38
N PHE A 535 17.26 2.48 -32.37
CA PHE A 535 17.47 2.87 -33.77
C PHE A 535 16.34 3.76 -34.30
N SER A 536 15.11 3.57 -33.82
CA SER A 536 13.98 4.42 -34.24
C SER A 536 13.89 5.76 -33.49
N GLY A 537 14.61 5.94 -32.39
CA GLY A 537 14.63 7.22 -31.64
C GLY A 537 13.29 7.52 -30.96
N ASP A 538 12.59 6.48 -30.49
CA ASP A 538 11.25 6.60 -29.90
C ASP A 538 11.04 5.66 -28.71
N VAL A 539 9.92 5.86 -28.00
CA VAL A 539 9.45 5.00 -26.92
C VAL A 539 8.12 4.38 -27.29
N SER A 540 8.06 3.04 -27.30
CA SER A 540 6.83 2.28 -27.43
C SER A 540 6.16 2.15 -26.07
N VAL A 541 4.89 2.55 -25.96
CA VAL A 541 4.08 2.44 -24.74
C VAL A 541 3.12 1.27 -24.91
N ILE A 542 3.31 0.21 -24.13
CA ILE A 542 2.51 -1.02 -24.17
C ILE A 542 1.48 -0.98 -23.04
N ASP A 543 0.21 -1.24 -23.36
CA ASP A 543 -0.82 -1.54 -22.36
C ASP A 543 -0.64 -2.98 -21.86
N ILE A 544 -0.42 -3.15 -20.55
CA ILE A 544 -0.07 -4.44 -19.94
C ILE A 544 -1.25 -5.41 -19.91
N SER A 545 -2.48 -4.90 -19.82
CA SER A 545 -3.69 -5.73 -19.77
C SER A 545 -3.96 -6.41 -21.11
N THR A 546 -3.55 -5.78 -22.21
CA THR A 546 -3.80 -6.25 -23.58
C THR A 546 -2.54 -6.72 -24.32
N ASN A 547 -1.34 -6.35 -23.84
CA ASN A 547 -0.06 -6.52 -24.52
C ASN A 547 -0.01 -5.87 -25.90
N ILE A 548 -0.60 -4.68 -26.03
CA ILE A 548 -0.67 -3.92 -27.29
C ILE A 548 0.05 -2.59 -27.12
N VAL A 549 0.84 -2.18 -28.12
CA VAL A 549 1.41 -0.83 -28.18
C VAL A 549 0.28 0.18 -28.41
N VAL A 550 0.06 1.07 -27.45
CA VAL A 550 -0.99 2.10 -27.45
C VAL A 550 -0.47 3.49 -27.84
N ALA A 551 0.83 3.71 -27.77
CA ALA A 551 1.47 4.94 -28.25
C ALA A 551 2.93 4.70 -28.64
N THR A 552 3.44 5.56 -29.53
CA THR A 552 4.86 5.67 -29.87
C THR A 552 5.25 7.13 -29.71
N VAL A 553 6.22 7.41 -28.85
CA VAL A 553 6.60 8.77 -28.45
C VAL A 553 8.00 9.08 -28.99
N PRO A 554 8.16 10.00 -29.95
CA PRO A 554 9.48 10.43 -30.41
C PRO A 554 10.28 11.07 -29.27
N VAL A 555 11.55 10.71 -29.15
CA VAL A 555 12.50 11.27 -28.17
C VAL A 555 13.78 11.70 -28.90
N GLY A 556 14.94 11.70 -28.22
CA GLY A 556 16.23 11.99 -28.83
C GLY A 556 16.84 10.78 -29.53
N ASP A 557 18.07 10.95 -30.03
CA ASP A 557 18.79 9.93 -30.78
C ASP A 557 19.36 8.84 -29.86
N ALA A 558 19.14 7.58 -30.24
CA ALA A 558 19.60 6.39 -29.53
C ALA A 558 19.21 6.37 -28.03
N PRO A 559 17.92 6.25 -27.69
CA PRO A 559 17.50 6.14 -26.30
C PRO A 559 17.86 4.77 -25.71
N TYR A 560 18.53 4.75 -24.55
CA TYR A 560 19.06 3.52 -23.94
C TYR A 560 18.35 3.16 -22.62
N GLY A 561 18.26 4.11 -21.70
CA GLY A 561 17.64 3.91 -20.39
C GLY A 561 16.29 4.61 -20.28
N VAL A 562 15.36 4.00 -19.55
CA VAL A 562 14.09 4.63 -19.14
C VAL A 562 13.77 4.31 -17.69
N ALA A 563 13.27 5.31 -16.96
CA ALA A 563 12.73 5.16 -15.62
C ALA A 563 11.49 6.02 -15.42
N ILE A 564 10.58 5.58 -14.56
CA ILE A 564 9.30 6.24 -14.31
C ILE A 564 9.29 6.73 -12.86
N THR A 565 8.78 7.94 -12.63
CA THR A 565 8.65 8.48 -11.27
C THR A 565 7.71 7.63 -10.42
N PRO A 566 7.91 7.54 -9.09
CA PRO A 566 7.08 6.71 -8.21
C PRO A 566 5.58 7.06 -8.23
N ASP A 567 5.24 8.32 -8.50
CA ASP A 567 3.86 8.79 -8.69
C ASP A 567 3.26 8.40 -10.06
N GLY A 568 4.07 7.83 -10.95
CA GLY A 568 3.70 7.40 -12.29
C GLY A 568 3.51 8.53 -13.30
N THR A 569 3.76 9.79 -12.96
CA THR A 569 3.37 10.95 -13.80
C THR A 569 4.38 11.31 -14.87
N ARG A 570 5.64 10.87 -14.73
CA ARG A 570 6.74 11.20 -15.65
C ARG A 570 7.60 10.00 -15.96
N ALA A 571 8.03 9.87 -17.21
CA ALA A 571 9.10 8.95 -17.61
C ALA A 571 10.32 9.74 -18.09
N TYR A 572 11.51 9.38 -17.63
CA TYR A 572 12.79 9.97 -18.03
C TYR A 572 13.51 9.00 -18.94
N VAL A 573 13.99 9.48 -20.08
CA VAL A 573 14.63 8.69 -21.14
C VAL A 573 15.99 9.26 -21.46
N ALA A 574 17.04 8.46 -21.28
CA ALA A 574 18.43 8.85 -21.57
C ALA A 574 18.75 8.65 -23.06
N ASN A 575 19.05 9.74 -23.77
CA ASN A 575 19.30 9.75 -25.21
C ASN A 575 20.81 9.78 -25.51
N PHE A 576 21.38 8.61 -25.76
CA PHE A 576 22.82 8.36 -25.79
C PHE A 576 23.56 9.27 -26.78
N PHE A 577 23.07 9.43 -28.02
CA PHE A 577 23.78 10.25 -29.01
C PHE A 577 23.43 11.74 -28.96
N SER A 578 22.34 12.12 -28.28
CA SER A 578 21.92 13.52 -28.14
C SER A 578 22.50 14.23 -26.90
N SER A 579 23.13 13.49 -25.98
CA SER A 579 23.64 14.04 -24.70
C SER A 579 22.56 14.75 -23.87
N ASP A 580 21.33 14.24 -23.89
CA ASP A 580 20.20 14.79 -23.16
C ASP A 580 19.27 13.71 -22.60
N VAL A 581 18.30 14.15 -21.79
CA VAL A 581 17.25 13.33 -21.22
C VAL A 581 15.89 13.88 -21.63
N SER A 582 15.08 13.08 -22.31
CA SER A 582 13.68 13.41 -22.59
C SER A 582 12.79 13.08 -21.39
N VAL A 583 11.93 14.01 -21.01
CA VAL A 583 10.93 13.84 -19.94
C VAL A 583 9.56 13.74 -20.59
N ILE A 584 8.92 12.59 -20.45
CA ILE A 584 7.61 12.27 -21.03
C ILE A 584 6.54 12.41 -19.94
N ASP A 585 5.45 13.12 -20.24
CA ASP A 585 4.21 13.03 -19.47
C ASP A 585 3.49 11.72 -19.82
N THR A 586 3.28 10.86 -18.82
CA THR A 586 2.74 9.51 -19.01
C THR A 586 1.23 9.48 -19.25
N PHE A 587 0.53 10.56 -18.89
CA PHE A 587 -0.90 10.69 -19.14
C PHE A 587 -1.15 11.04 -20.61
N THR A 588 -0.39 12.02 -21.13
CA THR A 588 -0.53 12.47 -22.53
C THR A 588 0.36 11.71 -23.51
N ASN A 589 1.35 10.95 -23.04
CA ASN A 589 2.40 10.30 -23.84
C ASN A 589 3.13 11.30 -24.75
N THR A 590 3.56 12.43 -24.19
CA THR A 590 4.29 13.47 -24.94
C THR A 590 5.51 13.94 -24.17
N VAL A 591 6.60 14.25 -24.88
CA VAL A 591 7.77 14.91 -24.28
C VAL A 591 7.39 16.32 -23.82
N VAL A 592 7.61 16.61 -22.54
CA VAL A 592 7.33 17.90 -21.88
C VAL A 592 8.58 18.69 -21.53
N ALA A 593 9.74 18.04 -21.48
CA ALA A 593 11.03 18.69 -21.31
C ALA A 593 12.16 17.86 -21.93
N THR A 594 13.26 18.53 -22.28
CA THR A 594 14.53 17.92 -22.66
C THR A 594 15.62 18.55 -21.81
N VAL A 595 16.37 17.73 -21.06
CA VAL A 595 17.36 18.17 -20.08
C VAL A 595 18.75 17.81 -20.57
N PRO A 596 19.61 18.79 -20.92
CA PRO A 596 21.00 18.52 -21.27
C PRO A 596 21.75 17.88 -20.10
N VAL A 597 22.53 16.83 -20.38
CA VAL A 597 23.37 16.12 -19.39
C VAL A 597 24.78 15.93 -19.95
N GLY A 598 25.56 15.01 -19.39
CA GLY A 598 26.88 14.65 -19.92
C GLY A 598 26.80 13.85 -21.22
N ASP A 599 27.96 13.55 -21.79
CA ASP A 599 28.06 12.80 -23.03
C ASP A 599 27.71 11.32 -22.83
N ALA A 600 26.97 10.77 -23.80
CA ALA A 600 26.53 9.38 -23.82
C ALA A 600 25.72 8.95 -22.58
N PRO A 601 24.59 9.62 -22.27
CA PRO A 601 23.74 9.21 -21.17
C PRO A 601 23.17 7.81 -21.46
N TYR A 602 23.26 6.92 -20.47
CA TYR A 602 23.02 5.50 -20.66
C TYR A 602 21.87 5.01 -19.79
N GLY A 603 22.12 4.86 -18.48
CA GLY A 603 21.14 4.44 -17.49
C GLY A 603 20.51 5.63 -16.78
N VAL A 604 19.22 5.53 -16.47
CA VAL A 604 18.49 6.45 -15.60
C VAL A 604 17.73 5.68 -14.52
N ALA A 605 17.75 6.20 -13.28
CA ALA A 605 16.93 5.70 -12.17
C ALA A 605 16.42 6.88 -11.33
N ILE A 606 15.24 6.72 -10.71
CA ILE A 606 14.59 7.75 -9.90
C ILE A 606 14.74 7.39 -8.42
N THR A 607 15.00 8.37 -7.56
CA THR A 607 15.00 8.16 -6.11
C THR A 607 13.62 7.72 -5.61
N PRO A 608 13.53 6.94 -4.52
CA PRO A 608 12.24 6.43 -4.02
C PRO A 608 11.22 7.52 -3.65
N ASP A 609 11.70 8.71 -3.26
CA ASP A 609 10.88 9.89 -2.99
C ASP A 609 10.42 10.63 -4.26
N GLY A 610 10.89 10.21 -5.44
CA GLY A 610 10.61 10.81 -6.73
C GLY A 610 11.32 12.13 -6.99
N ALA A 611 12.13 12.65 -6.05
CA ALA A 611 12.66 14.01 -6.10
C ALA A 611 13.85 14.18 -7.07
N ARG A 612 14.59 13.09 -7.35
CA ARG A 612 15.80 13.14 -8.18
C ARG A 612 15.87 12.00 -9.19
N ALA A 613 16.34 12.31 -10.40
CA ALA A 613 16.76 11.32 -11.39
C ALA A 613 18.30 11.29 -11.47
N TYR A 614 18.89 10.10 -11.39
CA TYR A 614 20.33 9.90 -11.59
C TYR A 614 20.55 9.32 -12.98
N VAL A 615 21.39 9.98 -13.77
CA VAL A 615 21.66 9.63 -15.17
C VAL A 615 23.15 9.42 -15.35
N SER A 616 23.54 8.20 -15.69
CA SER A 616 24.93 7.83 -15.95
C SER A 616 25.36 8.31 -17.34
N ASN A 617 26.49 9.00 -17.43
CA ASN A 617 27.03 9.55 -18.68
C ASN A 617 28.32 8.79 -19.02
N ALA A 618 28.19 7.78 -19.90
CA ALA A 618 29.20 6.77 -20.16
C ALA A 618 30.54 7.37 -20.65
N LEU A 619 30.49 8.30 -21.61
CA LEU A 619 31.70 8.91 -22.16
C LEU A 619 32.25 10.06 -21.32
N SER A 620 31.45 10.59 -20.40
CA SER A 620 31.87 11.66 -19.48
C SER A 620 32.39 11.13 -18.13
N ASN A 621 32.30 9.82 -17.87
CA ASN A 621 32.68 9.18 -16.61
C ASN A 621 32.07 9.89 -15.38
N ASN A 622 30.80 10.24 -15.46
CA ASN A 622 30.08 10.91 -14.36
C ASN A 622 28.58 10.58 -14.37
N VAL A 623 27.89 11.01 -13.32
CA VAL A 623 26.44 10.89 -13.16
C VAL A 623 25.83 12.27 -12.99
N SER A 624 24.88 12.63 -13.85
CA SER A 624 24.05 13.83 -13.69
C SER A 624 22.91 13.55 -12.73
N VAL A 625 22.69 14.45 -11.77
CA VAL A 625 21.57 14.40 -10.81
C VAL A 625 20.57 15.48 -11.21
N ILE A 626 19.37 15.10 -11.63
CA ILE A 626 18.32 16.01 -12.10
C ILE A 626 17.27 16.15 -11.01
N ASP A 627 16.86 17.38 -10.71
CA ASP A 627 15.66 17.68 -9.92
C ASP A 627 14.41 17.44 -10.78
N THR A 628 13.54 16.53 -10.35
CA THR A 628 12.38 16.12 -11.14
C THR A 628 11.24 17.14 -11.14
N SER A 629 11.21 18.06 -10.17
CA SER A 629 10.21 19.11 -10.07
C SER A 629 10.51 20.28 -11.02
N THR A 630 11.79 20.55 -11.25
CA THR A 630 12.25 21.66 -12.11
C THR A 630 12.82 21.21 -13.46
N ASN A 631 13.11 19.91 -13.63
CA ASN A 631 13.81 19.35 -14.78
C ASN A 631 15.17 20.02 -15.03
N THR A 632 15.95 20.23 -13.96
CA THR A 632 17.27 20.85 -14.03
C THR A 632 18.34 20.00 -13.36
N VAL A 633 19.57 20.03 -13.89
CA VAL A 633 20.71 19.32 -13.29
C VAL A 633 21.16 20.04 -12.01
N LEU A 634 21.03 19.37 -10.87
CA LEU A 634 21.46 19.82 -9.55
C LEU A 634 22.95 19.60 -9.30
N ALA A 635 23.47 18.47 -9.76
CA ALA A 635 24.84 18.05 -9.51
C ALA A 635 25.37 17.16 -10.65
N THR A 636 26.68 17.08 -10.76
CA THR A 636 27.38 16.11 -11.60
C THR A 636 28.43 15.43 -10.73
N VAL A 637 28.32 14.12 -10.58
CA VAL A 637 29.13 13.30 -9.67
C VAL A 637 30.11 12.49 -10.50
N PRO A 638 31.43 12.74 -10.41
CA PRO A 638 32.42 11.90 -11.08
C PRO A 638 32.35 10.46 -10.57
N VAL A 639 32.46 9.50 -11.48
CA VAL A 639 32.57 8.07 -11.19
C VAL A 639 33.72 7.48 -12.01
N GLU A 640 33.90 6.16 -11.96
CA GLU A 640 34.94 5.47 -12.73
C GLU A 640 34.54 5.35 -14.22
N ASN A 641 35.35 4.64 -15.01
CA ASN A 641 35.25 4.68 -16.47
C ASN A 641 34.04 3.90 -17.03
N ASP A 642 33.35 4.51 -18.00
CA ASP A 642 32.24 3.92 -18.75
C ASP A 642 31.06 3.44 -17.87
N PRO A 643 30.39 4.34 -17.13
CA PRO A 643 29.25 3.98 -16.29
C PRO A 643 28.03 3.55 -17.13
N ARG A 644 27.59 2.30 -16.98
CA ARG A 644 26.51 1.66 -17.76
C ARG A 644 25.42 0.92 -16.96
N PRO A 645 24.94 1.43 -15.82
CA PRO A 645 23.87 0.76 -15.10
C PRO A 645 22.57 0.72 -15.92
N LEU A 646 22.03 -0.47 -16.18
CA LEU A 646 20.70 -0.65 -16.76
C LEU A 646 19.77 -1.31 -15.72
N GLY A 647 18.57 -0.77 -15.55
CA GLY A 647 17.60 -1.24 -14.55
C GLY A 647 17.50 -0.32 -13.33
N ASN A 648 16.98 -0.84 -12.22
CA ASN A 648 16.84 -0.07 -10.99
C ASN A 648 18.12 -0.12 -10.14
N PHE A 649 18.99 0.86 -10.33
CA PHE A 649 20.26 0.98 -9.64
C PHE A 649 20.24 1.87 -8.40
N ILE A 650 19.07 2.27 -7.91
CA ILE A 650 18.90 3.01 -6.64
C ILE A 650 18.10 2.16 -5.66
N GLY A 651 18.61 1.99 -4.45
CA GLY A 651 17.94 1.22 -3.39
C GLY A 651 16.81 1.96 -2.69
N ALA A 652 15.88 1.21 -2.09
CA ALA A 652 15.03 1.72 -1.02
C ALA A 652 15.85 1.87 0.29
N LEU A 653 15.32 2.61 1.28
CA LEU A 653 15.97 2.77 2.59
C LEU A 653 16.23 1.39 3.24
N HIS A 654 17.50 1.02 3.41
CA HIS A 654 17.91 -0.20 4.10
C HIS A 654 18.47 0.10 5.50
N GLN A 655 18.06 -0.67 6.51
CA GLN A 655 18.60 -0.58 7.88
C GLN A 655 19.93 -1.34 7.96
N CYS A 656 21.04 -0.62 8.01
CA CYS A 656 22.32 -1.25 8.34
C CYS A 656 22.35 -1.62 9.83
N SER A 657 22.40 -2.93 10.11
CA SER A 657 22.70 -3.41 11.45
C SER A 657 24.16 -3.09 11.78
N ALA A 658 24.41 -2.52 12.95
CA ALA A 658 25.78 -2.38 13.46
C ALA A 658 26.47 -3.76 13.49
N PRO A 659 27.78 -3.85 13.20
CA PRO A 659 28.51 -5.10 13.39
C PRO A 659 28.30 -5.57 14.83
N THR A 660 27.85 -6.81 14.98
CA THR A 660 27.74 -7.44 16.31
C THR A 660 29.13 -7.34 16.95
N PRO A 661 29.28 -6.78 18.17
CA PRO A 661 30.57 -6.77 18.81
C PRO A 661 31.05 -8.22 18.93
N THR A 662 32.16 -8.55 18.27
CA THR A 662 32.90 -9.77 18.55
C THR A 662 33.05 -9.86 20.06
N PRO A 663 32.67 -10.96 20.73
CA PRO A 663 32.80 -11.05 22.17
C PRO A 663 34.27 -10.83 22.53
N THR A 664 34.55 -9.67 23.10
CA THR A 664 35.84 -9.39 23.73
C THR A 664 36.07 -10.50 24.73
N ALA A 665 37.17 -11.24 24.57
CA ALA A 665 37.59 -12.25 25.51
C ALA A 665 37.52 -11.67 26.93
N THR A 666 36.76 -12.35 27.79
CA THR A 666 36.68 -12.06 29.22
C THR A 666 38.08 -11.83 29.77
N PRO A 667 38.39 -10.68 30.40
CA PRO A 667 39.68 -10.53 31.05
C PRO A 667 39.75 -11.57 32.17
N THR A 668 40.67 -12.52 32.01
CA THR A 668 41.10 -13.42 33.08
C THR A 668 41.44 -12.58 34.30
N SER A 669 40.81 -12.92 35.43
CA SER A 669 41.06 -12.31 36.73
C SER A 669 42.57 -12.29 37.05
N THR A 670 43.14 -11.09 37.10
CA THR A 670 44.44 -10.86 37.72
C THR A 670 44.33 -11.16 39.23
N PRO A 671 45.24 -11.95 39.82
CA PRO A 671 45.18 -12.26 41.24
C PRO A 671 45.48 -11.01 42.10
N THR A 672 44.72 -10.89 43.19
CA THR A 672 44.81 -9.89 44.26
C THR A 672 46.25 -9.77 44.82
N PRO A 673 46.78 -8.55 45.04
CA PRO A 673 48.10 -8.35 45.62
C PRO A 673 48.08 -8.65 47.13
N THR A 674 48.98 -9.53 47.57
CA THR A 674 49.31 -9.79 48.98
C THR A 674 50.51 -8.91 49.37
N PRO A 675 50.55 -8.31 50.59
CA PRO A 675 51.44 -7.19 50.89
C PRO A 675 52.92 -7.58 51.04
N THR A 676 53.79 -6.75 50.48
CA THR A 676 55.25 -6.83 50.55
C THR A 676 55.75 -6.38 51.93
N THR A 677 56.33 -7.31 52.70
CA THR A 677 57.25 -6.98 53.78
C THR A 677 58.70 -7.06 53.28
N THR A 678 59.46 -6.02 53.61
CA THR A 678 60.89 -5.83 53.31
C THR A 678 61.77 -7.00 53.74
N PRO A 679 62.82 -7.35 52.96
CA PRO A 679 64.04 -7.80 53.60
C PRO A 679 65.32 -7.16 53.06
N THR A 680 66.24 -6.99 54.01
CA THR A 680 67.61 -6.51 53.91
C THR A 680 68.56 -7.72 53.81
N VAL A 681 69.48 -7.69 52.83
CA VAL A 681 70.86 -8.28 52.77
C VAL A 681 71.06 -9.83 52.87
N THR A 682 71.62 -10.37 51.78
CA THR A 682 72.71 -11.38 51.51
C THR A 682 73.30 -12.19 52.70
N PRO A 683 73.85 -13.44 52.57
CA PRO A 683 74.40 -14.10 51.36
C PRO A 683 74.17 -15.64 51.17
N THR A 684 74.65 -16.13 50.02
CA THR A 684 74.93 -17.49 49.48
C THR A 684 75.43 -18.54 50.52
N PRO A 685 75.24 -19.88 50.33
CA PRO A 685 75.99 -20.67 49.33
C PRO A 685 75.24 -21.83 48.60
N SER A 686 75.89 -22.27 47.52
CA SER A 686 75.72 -23.47 46.64
C SER A 686 76.01 -24.82 47.37
N PRO A 687 76.11 -26.03 46.74
CA PRO A 687 75.49 -26.70 45.57
C PRO A 687 75.02 -28.15 45.92
N THR A 688 74.87 -29.02 44.89
CA THR A 688 74.93 -30.52 44.87
C THR A 688 73.64 -31.29 45.24
N SER A 689 73.21 -32.37 44.56
CA SER A 689 73.86 -33.32 43.63
C SER A 689 72.82 -34.14 42.83
N THR A 690 73.21 -34.53 41.62
CA THR A 690 72.69 -35.60 40.72
C THR A 690 73.07 -37.01 41.26
N PRO A 691 72.83 -38.17 40.61
CA PRO A 691 71.86 -38.59 39.55
C PRO A 691 71.23 -40.01 39.79
N THR A 692 70.49 -40.51 38.79
CA THR A 692 70.55 -41.87 38.16
C THR A 692 69.40 -42.89 38.31
N ALA A 693 68.90 -43.31 37.12
CA ALA A 693 68.46 -44.66 36.66
C ALA A 693 67.17 -45.32 37.20
N THR A 694 66.45 -46.23 36.54
CA THR A 694 66.17 -46.71 35.15
C THR A 694 65.13 -47.86 35.32
N ALA A 695 64.33 -48.15 34.27
CA ALA A 695 63.63 -49.42 33.95
C ALA A 695 62.17 -49.67 34.42
N THR A 696 61.23 -49.49 33.46
CA THR A 696 60.28 -50.44 32.80
C THR A 696 59.77 -51.75 33.50
N PRO A 697 58.74 -52.45 32.95
CA PRO A 697 57.26 -52.30 32.99
C PRO A 697 56.55 -53.47 33.75
N THR A 698 55.20 -53.56 33.74
CA THR A 698 54.36 -54.78 33.41
C THR A 698 52.94 -54.77 34.05
N ALA A 699 51.93 -54.96 33.18
CA ALA A 699 50.57 -55.57 33.26
C ALA A 699 49.65 -55.58 34.53
N THR A 700 48.40 -55.08 34.31
CA THR A 700 47.01 -55.63 34.50
C THR A 700 46.71 -56.79 35.49
N PRO A 701 45.45 -57.11 35.96
CA PRO A 701 44.10 -56.50 35.75
C PRO A 701 43.06 -56.48 36.95
N THR A 702 41.93 -55.75 36.77
CA THR A 702 40.53 -55.96 37.29
C THR A 702 40.18 -55.88 38.82
N PRO A 703 38.89 -55.76 39.26
CA PRO A 703 37.68 -55.13 38.68
C PRO A 703 36.74 -54.38 39.69
N THR A 704 35.67 -53.78 39.14
CA THR A 704 34.31 -53.53 39.71
C THR A 704 34.08 -52.49 40.81
N ALA A 705 33.38 -51.40 40.44
CA ALA A 705 32.12 -51.01 41.10
C ALA A 705 31.33 -50.02 40.23
N THR A 706 30.15 -50.48 39.85
CA THR A 706 29.13 -49.85 39.01
C THR A 706 28.28 -48.88 39.83
N LEU A 707 28.03 -47.66 39.36
CA LEU A 707 26.78 -46.93 39.64
C LEU A 707 26.33 -46.15 38.39
N THR A 708 25.07 -46.41 38.05
CA THR A 708 24.25 -45.96 36.92
C THR A 708 24.03 -44.44 36.84
N PRO A 709 24.06 -43.82 35.64
CA PRO A 709 23.43 -42.54 35.40
C PRO A 709 21.92 -42.69 35.15
N ILE A 710 21.15 -41.86 35.85
CA ILE A 710 19.73 -41.61 35.66
C ILE A 710 19.52 -40.99 34.26
N PRO A 711 18.60 -41.49 33.41
CA PRO A 711 18.25 -40.79 32.19
C PRO A 711 17.34 -39.60 32.53
N SER A 712 17.79 -38.40 32.15
CA SER A 712 16.98 -37.19 32.13
C SER A 712 15.86 -37.32 31.11
N VAL A 713 14.65 -37.01 31.57
CA VAL A 713 13.39 -37.11 30.85
C VAL A 713 13.37 -36.12 29.69
N THR A 714 13.29 -36.62 28.46
CA THR A 714 12.94 -35.85 27.26
C THR A 714 11.42 -35.63 27.27
N PRO A 715 10.90 -34.40 27.10
CA PRO A 715 9.48 -34.21 26.86
C PRO A 715 9.13 -34.72 25.45
N THR A 716 8.28 -35.75 25.40
CA THR A 716 7.69 -36.28 24.16
C THR A 716 6.87 -35.20 23.44
N PRO A 717 6.95 -35.09 22.10
CA PRO A 717 6.02 -34.29 21.32
C PRO A 717 4.60 -34.87 21.45
N ARG A 718 3.64 -34.01 21.76
CA ARG A 718 2.21 -34.32 21.69
C ARG A 718 1.87 -34.70 20.24
N PRO A 719 1.19 -35.82 19.97
CA PRO A 719 0.72 -36.10 18.62
C PRO A 719 -0.36 -35.07 18.22
N HIS A 720 -0.20 -34.49 17.04
CA HIS A 720 -1.24 -33.75 16.33
C HIS A 720 -2.53 -34.60 16.28
N PRO A 721 -3.72 -34.01 16.48
CA PRO A 721 -4.95 -34.76 16.25
C PRO A 721 -5.10 -35.00 14.75
N THR A 722 -5.17 -36.28 14.36
CA THR A 722 -5.64 -36.72 13.04
C THR A 722 -7.01 -36.10 12.71
N PRO A 723 -7.27 -35.71 11.45
CA PRO A 723 -8.57 -35.20 11.06
C PRO A 723 -9.62 -36.31 11.22
N ARG A 724 -10.60 -36.08 12.11
CA ARG A 724 -11.80 -36.92 12.16
C ARG A 724 -12.54 -36.77 10.82
N ARG A 725 -12.72 -37.89 10.13
CA ARG A 725 -13.73 -38.00 9.07
C ARG A 725 -15.07 -37.53 9.62
N ARG A 726 -15.66 -36.54 8.93
CA ARG A 726 -17.04 -36.08 9.13
C ARG A 726 -17.98 -37.29 8.97
N PRO A 727 -18.93 -37.55 9.89
CA PRO A 727 -20.00 -38.49 9.63
C PRO A 727 -20.82 -37.97 8.45
N THR A 728 -21.08 -38.82 7.47
CA THR A 728 -22.08 -38.59 6.43
C THR A 728 -23.43 -38.26 7.07
N PRO A 729 -24.21 -37.29 6.53
CA PRO A 729 -25.56 -37.04 7.00
C PRO A 729 -26.43 -38.28 6.80
N PRO A 730 -27.39 -38.59 7.70
CA PRO A 730 -28.38 -39.62 7.43
C PRO A 730 -29.26 -39.20 6.23
N PRO A 731 -29.81 -40.16 5.47
CA PRO A 731 -30.65 -39.86 4.32
C PRO A 731 -31.89 -39.08 4.74
N ARG A 732 -32.22 -38.07 3.94
CA ARG A 732 -33.43 -37.25 4.04
C ARG A 732 -34.68 -38.15 4.06
N PRO A 733 -35.64 -37.96 4.99
CA PRO A 733 -36.92 -38.64 4.89
C PRO A 733 -37.64 -38.16 3.63
N THR A 734 -38.07 -39.13 2.81
CA THR A 734 -39.01 -38.93 1.71
C THR A 734 -40.26 -38.17 2.21
N PRO A 735 -40.76 -37.16 1.47
CA PRO A 735 -42.04 -36.55 1.78
C PRO A 735 -43.16 -37.60 1.68
N PRO A 736 -44.18 -37.57 2.54
CA PRO A 736 -45.37 -38.39 2.33
C PRO A 736 -46.05 -37.92 1.04
N ARG A 737 -46.48 -38.90 0.22
CA ARG A 737 -47.47 -38.71 -0.83
C ARG A 737 -48.69 -38.01 -0.22
N SER A 738 -48.88 -36.72 -0.51
CA SER A 738 -50.19 -36.10 -0.39
C SER A 738 -51.01 -36.49 -1.63
N ALA A 739 -52.19 -36.99 -1.32
CA ALA A 739 -53.15 -37.53 -2.25
C ALA A 739 -53.64 -36.49 -3.26
N GLN A 740 -53.94 -36.98 -4.45
CA GLN A 740 -54.90 -36.35 -5.35
C GLN A 740 -56.22 -36.08 -4.62
N ALA A 741 -56.61 -34.82 -4.55
CA ALA A 741 -57.99 -34.36 -4.54
C ALA A 741 -57.96 -33.12 -5.46
N GLY A 742 -58.58 -33.13 -6.63
CA GLY A 742 -59.97 -33.44 -6.85
C GLY A 742 -60.63 -32.12 -7.23
N SER A 743 -60.79 -31.89 -8.54
CA SER A 743 -61.53 -30.77 -9.07
C SER A 743 -62.97 -30.79 -8.53
N ILE A 744 -63.45 -29.66 -8.00
CA ILE A 744 -64.88 -29.39 -7.95
C ILE A 744 -65.11 -28.01 -8.57
N VAL A 745 -65.85 -28.04 -9.67
CA VAL A 745 -66.46 -26.93 -10.39
C VAL A 745 -67.88 -26.71 -9.82
N SER A 746 -68.33 -25.44 -9.85
CA SER A 746 -69.70 -24.91 -9.65
C SER A 746 -70.25 -24.92 -8.21
N ARG A 747 -70.90 -23.86 -7.70
CA ARG A 747 -71.62 -22.73 -8.32
C ARG A 747 -71.27 -21.39 -7.69
#